data_AF-A0A8C9REZ5-F1
#
_entry.id   AF-A0A8C9REZ5-F1
#
_cell.length_a   1.000
_cell.length_b   1.000
_cell.length_c   1.000
_cell.angle_alpha   90.00
_cell.angle_beta   90.00
_cell.angle_gamma   90.00
#
_symmetry.space_group_name_H-M   'P 1'
#
loop_
_entity.id
_entity.type
_entity.pdbx_description
1 polymer ?
#
loop_
_entity_poly.entity_id
_entity_poly.type
_entity_poly.pdbx_seq_one_letter_code
_entity_poly.pdbx_strand_id
1 'polypeptide(L)'
;DASPSQGTPSGTRTQDPPENCPVDLFFVLDTSESVALRAKPPEFYIDQIKTFTNRFIDHLTDYRQPCDRELTWNSGALHYSDDVKLVKELTDMRSKKEDLKRAVNAISYIGKGTYTDCAIKEGIAQLFSGGSPHSENKYIVVVTDGHPDNGYKEPCGGLQDAANEARQLGIKVFSIAVSPDQEDNRLLIIATNKDYRQNFTAAGQTMQSNMETINTIINMIVSTHWNLRYDGAPGNGTEGCPGFQGYPGPRGDNGEPGSIGSPGPKGDDGEPGDPGPDVSHFAGGGGGESFSGVTHYEEYFPCKCGPLNLTFVVDSSESIGAHNFMQAKRFIVAVIDRLMKDQKINFDGSESSVGVVQYSGNKAQEMVTLETTKSLRKLKQAVMDLRWLAEATYTGQALDFALNNMIQKMRTQRKVVLVLTDGRSDIIRDKVPLDILCGHGVTVGALGVVDYAGRSPNPEQMDQMVCQNNNNLGGFSSTLNNFDELLEEDFLQNLTAKICASRSSCFFFNTNTDILLMVDSSASVGAKNFETSKTFVKRLAERFLKAEKESGITVQVSVSQYSTNATMEVSFTDKYANVDSGINRMQYRNGGTDMMAALRFATDRLRRLGRRSKKVLLFSDGRSQGLTMTRVENNVQELNNADIELYVLAVGSVVNEEVLRLLVSAGRQYNVEYAHRHLFRAPDYASLLKGVFYQTVSRKISLSKEIRFLGPVELR
;
A
#
# COMPACT_ATOMS: atom_id res chain seq x y z
N ASP A 1 14.13 -70.18 -29.56
CA ASP A 1 14.96 -70.21 -28.34
C ASP A 1 15.91 -69.02 -28.35
N ALA A 2 16.05 -68.18 -27.34
CA ALA A 2 15.37 -67.98 -26.07
C ALA A 2 15.74 -66.56 -25.56
N SER A 3 14.92 -66.08 -24.63
CA SER A 3 14.82 -64.76 -23.98
C SER A 3 16.07 -64.21 -23.25
N PRO A 4 16.05 -62.93 -22.79
CA PRO A 4 17.19 -62.20 -22.21
C PRO A 4 17.25 -62.31 -20.67
N SER A 5 18.43 -62.04 -20.08
CA SER A 5 18.62 -61.92 -18.62
C SER A 5 19.29 -60.61 -18.19
N GLN A 6 18.81 -60.11 -17.05
CA GLN A 6 19.02 -58.80 -16.45
C GLN A 6 20.44 -58.53 -15.91
N GLY A 7 20.81 -57.25 -15.87
CA GLY A 7 21.84 -56.70 -14.99
C GLY A 7 21.35 -55.36 -14.42
N THR A 8 21.24 -55.28 -13.10
CA THR A 8 20.86 -54.10 -12.31
C THR A 8 22.00 -53.07 -12.26
N PRO A 9 21.71 -51.75 -12.19
CA PRO A 9 22.63 -50.77 -11.67
C PRO A 9 22.18 -50.30 -10.28
N SER A 10 22.97 -50.68 -9.26
CA SER A 10 23.04 -49.95 -8.00
C SER A 10 23.81 -48.65 -8.25
N GLY A 11 23.11 -47.52 -8.15
CA GLY A 11 23.69 -46.18 -8.17
C GLY A 11 23.03 -45.36 -7.08
N THR A 12 23.64 -45.33 -5.89
CA THR A 12 23.31 -44.40 -4.81
C THR A 12 23.38 -42.97 -5.33
N ARG A 13 22.22 -42.30 -5.39
CA ARG A 13 22.09 -40.89 -5.71
C ARG A 13 22.58 -40.09 -4.50
N THR A 14 23.77 -39.49 -4.59
CA THR A 14 24.18 -38.43 -3.66
C THR A 14 23.19 -37.28 -3.79
N GLN A 15 22.42 -37.01 -2.74
CA GLN A 15 21.61 -35.79 -2.64
C GLN A 15 22.56 -34.60 -2.55
N ASP A 16 22.42 -33.64 -3.46
CA ASP A 16 23.10 -32.35 -3.32
C ASP A 16 22.66 -31.69 -2.00
N PRO A 17 23.57 -31.02 -1.27
CA PRO A 17 23.24 -30.40 0.01
C PRO A 17 22.23 -29.25 -0.17
N PRO A 18 21.36 -29.01 0.83
CA PRO A 18 20.33 -27.97 0.74
C PRO A 18 20.94 -26.57 0.57
N GLU A 19 20.29 -25.72 -0.20
CA GLU A 19 20.76 -24.36 -0.49
C GLU A 19 20.40 -23.42 0.68
N ASN A 20 21.42 -22.82 1.32
CA ASN A 20 21.24 -22.00 2.52
C ASN A 20 20.69 -20.60 2.18
N CYS A 21 19.68 -20.17 2.92
CA CYS A 21 19.07 -18.84 2.82
C CYS A 21 19.43 -18.04 4.09
N PRO A 22 20.55 -17.29 4.11
CA PRO A 22 20.96 -16.55 5.29
C PRO A 22 20.05 -15.34 5.55
N VAL A 23 19.70 -15.16 6.82
CA VAL A 23 19.03 -13.98 7.36
C VAL A 23 20.00 -13.28 8.30
N ASP A 24 20.29 -12.02 8.04
CA ASP A 24 21.15 -11.20 8.89
C ASP A 24 20.29 -10.33 9.79
N LEU A 25 20.33 -10.57 11.11
CA LEU A 25 19.57 -9.84 12.11
C LEU A 25 20.49 -9.15 13.11
N PHE A 26 20.41 -7.83 13.21
CA PHE A 26 21.28 -7.02 14.05
C PHE A 26 20.51 -6.32 15.17
N PHE A 27 20.97 -6.46 16.42
CA PHE A 27 20.35 -5.82 17.58
C PHE A 27 20.97 -4.45 17.87
N VAL A 28 20.12 -3.45 18.07
CA VAL A 28 20.49 -2.08 18.49
C VAL A 28 19.84 -1.83 19.85
N LEU A 29 20.65 -1.86 20.91
CA LEU A 29 20.18 -1.92 22.30
C LEU A 29 20.40 -0.59 23.02
N ASP A 30 19.33 0.05 23.43
CA ASP A 30 19.39 1.31 24.17
C ASP A 30 19.80 1.08 25.63
N THR A 31 20.95 1.63 26.00
CA THR A 31 21.48 1.61 27.37
C THR A 31 21.69 3.02 27.92
N SER A 32 20.96 3.99 27.37
CA SER A 32 20.99 5.40 27.75
C SER A 32 20.50 5.66 29.18
N GLU A 33 20.75 6.88 29.63
CA GLU A 33 20.25 7.38 30.91
C GLU A 33 18.72 7.44 30.95
N SER A 34 18.05 7.76 29.82
CA SER A 34 16.58 7.81 29.77
C SER A 34 15.94 6.46 30.02
N VAL A 35 16.61 5.37 29.63
CA VAL A 35 16.21 3.99 29.93
C VAL A 35 16.54 3.61 31.38
N ALA A 36 17.78 3.86 31.83
CA ALA A 36 18.25 3.44 33.15
C ALA A 36 17.54 4.16 34.31
N LEU A 37 17.19 5.43 34.16
CA LEU A 37 16.54 6.22 35.21
C LEU A 37 15.05 5.87 35.44
N ARG A 38 14.45 5.02 34.61
CA ARG A 38 13.03 4.62 34.75
C ARG A 38 12.76 3.76 35.98
N ALA A 39 13.77 3.08 36.52
CA ALA A 39 13.65 2.27 37.73
C ALA A 39 14.95 2.26 38.53
N LYS A 40 14.86 1.92 39.82
CA LYS A 40 16.02 1.64 40.67
C LYS A 40 16.04 0.16 41.03
N PRO A 41 17.20 -0.53 40.95
CA PRO A 41 18.51 0.00 40.56
C PRO A 41 18.59 0.29 39.04
N PRO A 42 19.49 1.17 38.55
CA PRO A 42 19.55 1.60 37.14
C PRO A 42 19.77 0.46 36.15
N GLU A 43 20.30 -0.67 36.63
CA GLU A 43 20.49 -1.90 35.87
C GLU A 43 19.16 -2.61 35.55
N PHE A 44 18.04 -2.28 36.20
CA PHE A 44 16.78 -3.02 36.07
C PHE A 44 16.31 -3.16 34.61
N TYR A 45 16.11 -2.06 33.89
CA TYR A 45 15.67 -2.13 32.48
C TYR A 45 16.78 -2.62 31.55
N ILE A 46 18.04 -2.34 31.89
CA ILE A 46 19.20 -2.83 31.13
C ILE A 46 19.26 -4.36 31.17
N ASP A 47 19.03 -4.96 32.32
CA ASP A 47 18.99 -6.41 32.50
C ASP A 47 17.75 -7.04 31.85
N GLN A 48 16.64 -6.31 31.78
CA GLN A 48 15.47 -6.75 30.99
C GLN A 48 15.76 -6.75 29.50
N ILE A 49 16.46 -5.74 28.97
CA ILE A 49 16.89 -5.68 27.56
C ILE A 49 17.86 -6.84 27.25
N LYS A 50 18.84 -7.10 28.12
CA LYS A 50 19.75 -8.26 27.99
C LYS A 50 18.98 -9.58 27.98
N THR A 51 18.06 -9.75 28.94
CA THR A 51 17.25 -10.96 29.06
C THR A 51 16.37 -11.18 27.85
N PHE A 52 15.69 -10.13 27.37
CA PHE A 52 14.90 -10.16 26.14
C PHE A 52 15.75 -10.55 24.93
N THR A 53 16.90 -9.91 24.76
CA THR A 53 17.80 -10.16 23.62
C THR A 53 18.33 -11.59 23.62
N ASN A 54 18.77 -12.11 24.77
CA ASN A 54 19.23 -13.50 24.89
C ASN A 54 18.12 -14.50 24.58
N ARG A 55 16.89 -14.25 25.05
CA ARG A 55 15.73 -15.07 24.70
C ARG A 55 15.45 -15.02 23.20
N PHE A 56 15.55 -13.84 22.58
CA PHE A 56 15.40 -13.70 21.13
C PHE A 56 16.44 -14.56 20.41
N ILE A 57 17.72 -14.44 20.79
CA ILE A 57 18.84 -15.21 20.22
C ILE A 57 18.61 -16.74 20.37
N ASP A 58 18.06 -17.19 21.49
CA ASP A 58 17.73 -18.61 21.69
C ASP A 58 16.72 -19.11 20.64
N HIS A 59 15.76 -18.27 20.25
CA HIS A 59 14.71 -18.59 19.28
C HIS A 59 15.12 -18.41 17.81
N LEU A 60 16.32 -17.91 17.54
CA LEU A 60 16.92 -17.95 16.20
C LEU A 60 17.36 -19.39 15.91
N THR A 61 16.41 -20.22 15.51
CA THR A 61 16.63 -21.61 15.10
C THR A 61 16.46 -21.73 13.59
N ASP A 62 17.31 -22.57 12.99
CA ASP A 62 17.24 -22.80 11.55
C ASP A 62 15.93 -23.49 11.19
N TYR A 63 15.36 -23.09 10.05
CA TYR A 63 14.10 -23.62 9.58
C TYR A 63 14.30 -24.37 8.27
N ARG A 64 14.05 -25.68 8.30
CA ARG A 64 14.20 -26.55 7.12
C ARG A 64 12.90 -26.62 6.34
N GLN A 65 12.94 -26.18 5.08
CA GLN A 65 11.80 -26.29 4.18
C GLN A 65 11.73 -27.67 3.50
N PRO A 66 10.54 -28.15 3.11
CA PRO A 66 10.36 -29.43 2.40
C PRO A 66 11.06 -29.52 1.02
N CYS A 67 11.56 -28.39 0.49
CA CYS A 67 12.12 -28.25 -0.86
C CYS A 67 13.66 -28.08 -0.86
N ASP A 68 14.38 -28.69 0.09
CA ASP A 68 15.85 -28.66 0.21
C ASP A 68 16.48 -27.26 0.32
N ARG A 69 15.86 -26.36 1.10
CA ARG A 69 16.48 -25.08 1.50
C ARG A 69 16.39 -24.88 3.00
N GLU A 70 17.49 -24.41 3.59
CA GLU A 70 17.64 -24.19 5.03
C GLU A 70 17.77 -22.69 5.30
N LEU A 71 16.83 -22.11 6.05
CA LEU A 71 16.93 -20.73 6.51
C LEU A 71 17.91 -20.71 7.68
N THR A 72 19.03 -20.00 7.50
CA THR A 72 20.11 -19.91 8.48
C THR A 72 20.22 -18.50 9.03
N TRP A 73 20.58 -18.35 10.31
CA TRP A 73 20.63 -17.03 10.95
C TRP A 73 22.07 -16.56 11.19
N ASN A 74 22.34 -15.31 10.83
CA ASN A 74 23.48 -14.55 11.33
C ASN A 74 22.98 -13.46 12.27
N SER A 75 23.67 -13.27 13.38
CA SER A 75 23.30 -12.20 14.30
C SER A 75 24.49 -11.55 14.99
N GLY A 76 24.32 -10.27 15.33
CA GLY A 76 25.26 -9.40 16.00
C GLY A 76 24.50 -8.35 16.79
N ALA A 77 25.22 -7.57 17.59
CA ALA A 77 24.60 -6.56 18.45
C ALA A 77 25.53 -5.37 18.68
N LEU A 78 24.93 -4.21 18.90
CA LEU A 78 25.55 -3.04 19.51
C LEU A 78 24.66 -2.53 20.65
N HIS A 79 25.25 -1.76 21.56
CA HIS A 79 24.51 -1.01 22.55
C HIS A 79 24.95 0.45 22.55
N TYR A 80 24.07 1.35 22.96
CA TYR A 80 24.34 2.78 22.84
C TYR A 80 23.80 3.63 23.99
N SER A 81 24.34 4.84 24.09
CA SER A 81 23.90 5.99 24.88
C SER A 81 24.16 7.25 24.02
N ASP A 82 24.93 8.22 24.51
CA ASP A 82 25.68 9.21 23.71
C ASP A 82 26.89 8.63 22.94
N ASP A 83 27.25 7.36 23.18
CA ASP A 83 28.29 6.62 22.48
C ASP A 83 27.73 5.30 21.95
N VAL A 84 28.24 4.81 20.81
CA VAL A 84 27.80 3.55 20.18
C VAL A 84 28.89 2.51 20.32
N LYS A 85 28.61 1.43 21.04
CA LYS A 85 29.57 0.35 21.30
C LYS A 85 29.12 -0.95 20.68
N LEU A 86 29.95 -1.46 19.77
CA LEU A 86 29.76 -2.78 19.18
C LEU A 86 29.93 -3.85 20.26
N VAL A 87 28.88 -4.65 20.48
CA VAL A 87 28.91 -5.81 21.40
C VAL A 87 29.51 -7.00 20.68
N LYS A 88 29.05 -7.24 19.44
CA LYS A 88 29.57 -8.29 18.56
C LYS A 88 29.19 -8.00 17.11
N GLU A 89 30.12 -8.26 16.20
CA GLU A 89 29.87 -8.32 14.76
C GLU A 89 28.86 -9.44 14.41
N LEU A 90 28.35 -9.44 13.17
CA LEU A 90 27.52 -10.53 12.67
C LEU A 90 28.26 -11.86 12.69
N THR A 91 27.65 -12.87 13.30
CA THR A 91 28.21 -14.23 13.41
C THR A 91 27.15 -15.30 13.15
N ASP A 92 27.57 -16.47 12.67
CA ASP A 92 26.67 -17.62 12.39
C ASP A 92 26.07 -18.17 13.69
N MET A 93 24.74 -18.15 13.80
CA MET A 93 24.00 -18.59 14.99
C MET A 93 24.02 -20.10 15.22
N ARG A 94 24.48 -20.92 14.28
CA ARG A 94 24.70 -22.35 14.51
C ARG A 94 25.91 -22.63 15.38
N SER A 95 26.95 -21.79 15.28
CA SER A 95 28.24 -22.05 15.91
C SER A 95 28.62 -21.01 16.97
N LYS A 96 28.10 -19.79 16.88
CA LYS A 96 28.51 -18.64 17.70
C LYS A 96 27.41 -18.06 18.59
N LYS A 97 26.27 -18.76 18.73
CA LYS A 97 25.14 -18.35 19.58
C LYS A 97 25.54 -18.00 21.02
N GLU A 98 26.27 -18.89 21.69
CA GLU A 98 26.69 -18.67 23.08
C GLU A 98 27.78 -17.58 23.22
N ASP A 99 28.56 -17.33 22.17
CA ASP A 99 29.54 -16.23 22.17
C ASP A 99 28.81 -14.88 22.14
N LEU A 100 27.77 -14.74 21.30
CA LEU A 100 26.93 -13.53 21.25
C LEU A 100 26.18 -13.31 22.57
N LYS A 101 25.57 -14.35 23.15
CA LYS A 101 24.86 -14.26 24.45
C LYS A 101 25.78 -13.82 25.58
N ARG A 102 27.01 -14.36 25.65
CA ARG A 102 28.01 -13.93 26.63
C ARG A 102 28.41 -12.45 26.44
N ALA A 103 28.55 -12.00 25.19
CA ALA A 103 28.84 -10.60 24.89
C ALA A 103 27.69 -9.68 25.31
N VAL A 104 26.44 -10.06 25.06
CA VAL A 104 25.24 -9.33 25.51
C VAL A 104 25.16 -9.24 27.04
N ASN A 105 25.46 -10.33 27.75
CA ASN A 105 25.48 -10.33 29.21
C ASN A 105 26.57 -9.43 29.82
N ALA A 106 27.66 -9.22 29.08
CA ALA A 106 28.76 -8.36 29.50
C ALA A 106 28.50 -6.86 29.29
N ILE A 107 27.36 -6.48 28.67
CA ILE A 107 26.98 -5.08 28.48
C ILE A 107 26.90 -4.36 29.83
N SER A 108 27.63 -3.27 29.96
CA SER A 108 27.58 -2.37 31.11
C SER A 108 26.85 -1.08 30.73
N TYR A 109 26.14 -0.52 31.71
CA TYR A 109 25.52 0.79 31.56
C TYR A 109 26.61 1.86 31.34
N ILE A 110 26.47 2.63 30.25
CA ILE A 110 27.42 3.69 29.87
C ILE A 110 27.01 5.03 30.49
N GLY A 111 25.70 5.31 30.50
CA GLY A 111 25.09 6.56 30.96
C GLY A 111 25.30 7.75 30.03
N LYS A 112 24.40 8.75 30.15
CA LYS A 112 24.29 10.02 29.40
C LYS A 112 23.79 9.89 27.96
N GLY A 113 22.85 10.77 27.59
CA GLY A 113 22.36 10.99 26.22
C GLY A 113 21.73 9.78 25.52
N THR A 114 21.05 10.03 24.40
CA THR A 114 20.34 8.99 23.64
C THR A 114 20.51 9.19 22.12
N TYR A 115 21.60 8.67 21.55
CA TYR A 115 21.95 8.81 20.12
C TYR A 115 21.42 7.65 19.27
N THR A 116 20.10 7.51 19.26
CA THR A 116 19.41 6.44 18.52
C THR A 116 19.67 6.50 17.01
N ASP A 117 19.78 7.70 16.44
CA ASP A 117 20.07 7.89 15.01
C ASP A 117 21.45 7.36 14.62
N CYS A 118 22.49 7.67 15.41
CA CYS A 118 23.83 7.14 15.22
C CYS A 118 23.87 5.61 15.37
N ALA A 119 23.18 5.08 16.38
CA ALA A 119 23.14 3.66 16.65
C ALA A 119 22.49 2.86 15.51
N ILE A 120 21.42 3.39 14.90
CA ILE A 120 20.81 2.79 13.72
C ILE A 120 21.77 2.81 12.52
N LYS A 121 22.44 3.94 12.25
CA LYS A 121 23.41 4.03 11.14
C LYS A 121 24.60 3.08 11.30
N GLU A 122 25.10 2.93 12.51
CA GLU A 122 26.14 1.93 12.79
C GLU A 122 25.60 0.50 12.58
N GLY A 123 24.37 0.20 13.03
CA GLY A 123 23.72 -1.08 12.78
C GLY A 123 23.56 -1.41 11.28
N ILE A 124 23.24 -0.41 10.46
CA ILE A 124 23.22 -0.52 9.00
C ILE A 124 24.63 -0.89 8.48
N ALA A 125 25.67 -0.15 8.91
CA ALA A 125 27.04 -0.40 8.48
C ALA A 125 27.52 -1.82 8.81
N GLN A 126 27.15 -2.35 9.98
CA GLN A 126 27.47 -3.72 10.39
C GLN A 126 26.79 -4.78 9.50
N LEU A 127 25.53 -4.54 9.11
CA LEU A 127 24.78 -5.42 8.21
C LEU A 127 25.38 -5.52 6.79
N PHE A 128 26.08 -4.49 6.32
CA PHE A 128 26.75 -4.48 5.03
C PHE A 128 28.21 -4.93 5.09
N SER A 129 28.90 -4.65 6.20
CA SER A 129 30.32 -5.00 6.36
C SER A 129 30.51 -6.49 6.69
N GLY A 130 29.63 -7.07 7.50
CA GLY A 130 29.73 -8.46 7.97
C GLY A 130 28.59 -9.38 7.53
N GLY A 131 27.58 -8.86 6.81
CA GLY A 131 26.39 -9.63 6.45
C GLY A 131 26.49 -10.39 5.14
N SER A 132 25.55 -11.29 4.93
CA SER A 132 25.39 -12.03 3.69
C SER A 132 25.15 -11.09 2.48
N PRO A 133 25.50 -11.49 1.25
CA PRO A 133 25.34 -10.66 0.05
C PRO A 133 23.86 -10.42 -0.34
N HIS A 134 22.90 -11.00 0.37
CA HIS A 134 21.47 -10.86 0.09
C HIS A 134 20.92 -9.61 0.80
N SER A 135 20.75 -8.52 0.06
CA SER A 135 20.24 -7.24 0.60
C SER A 135 18.82 -7.34 1.16
N GLU A 136 17.99 -8.25 0.65
CA GLU A 136 16.58 -8.38 1.04
C GLU A 136 16.35 -9.13 2.37
N ASN A 137 17.37 -9.77 2.94
CA ASN A 137 17.25 -10.60 4.15
C ASN A 137 17.90 -9.94 5.38
N LYS A 138 17.92 -8.61 5.43
CA LYS A 138 18.60 -7.83 6.47
C LYS A 138 17.58 -7.15 7.39
N TYR A 139 17.77 -7.33 8.70
CA TYR A 139 16.86 -6.87 9.74
C TYR A 139 17.61 -6.17 10.86
N ILE A 140 17.04 -5.08 11.38
CA ILE A 140 17.48 -4.44 12.62
C ILE A 140 16.37 -4.56 13.65
N VAL A 141 16.72 -4.93 14.87
CA VAL A 141 15.82 -4.90 16.03
C VAL A 141 16.31 -3.81 16.98
N VAL A 142 15.59 -2.69 17.02
CA VAL A 142 15.87 -1.54 17.89
C VAL A 142 15.03 -1.65 19.16
N VAL A 143 15.70 -1.77 20.30
CA VAL A 143 15.06 -1.77 21.62
C VAL A 143 15.37 -0.43 22.30
N THR A 144 14.39 0.47 22.40
CA THR A 144 14.59 1.84 22.90
C THR A 144 13.31 2.40 23.54
N ASP A 145 13.46 3.41 24.39
CA ASP A 145 12.34 4.18 24.92
C ASP A 145 11.89 5.32 24.01
N GLY A 146 12.62 5.55 22.91
CA GLY A 146 12.33 6.59 21.95
C GLY A 146 12.39 7.99 22.55
N HIS A 147 13.16 8.24 23.62
CA HIS A 147 13.33 9.57 24.20
C HIS A 147 14.32 10.43 23.39
N PRO A 148 13.99 11.70 23.05
CA PRO A 148 14.98 12.62 22.49
C PRO A 148 15.69 13.33 23.64
N ASP A 149 16.97 13.64 23.50
CA ASP A 149 17.59 14.59 24.41
C ASP A 149 16.85 15.95 24.32
N ASN A 150 16.18 16.34 25.41
CA ASN A 150 15.43 17.58 25.48
C ASN A 150 16.35 18.77 25.21
N GLY A 151 16.15 19.44 24.06
CA GLY A 151 16.92 20.62 23.66
C GLY A 151 18.19 20.35 22.84
N TYR A 152 18.41 19.12 22.37
CA TYR A 152 19.56 18.77 21.53
C TYR A 152 19.16 18.36 20.10
N LYS A 153 20.05 18.61 19.14
CA LYS A 153 19.91 18.18 17.74
C LYS A 153 20.52 16.80 17.61
N GLU A 154 19.76 15.83 17.09
CA GLU A 154 20.21 14.47 16.80
C GLU A 154 21.48 14.52 15.90
N PRO A 155 22.64 14.02 16.38
CA PRO A 155 23.95 14.39 15.84
C PRO A 155 24.30 13.68 14.52
N CYS A 156 23.63 12.59 14.19
CA CYS A 156 23.88 11.78 12.99
C CYS A 156 22.85 12.03 11.88
N GLY A 157 22.20 13.19 11.86
CA GLY A 157 21.26 13.59 10.79
C GLY A 157 19.79 13.40 11.14
N GLY A 158 19.51 12.75 12.27
CA GLY A 158 18.16 12.61 12.80
C GLY A 158 17.57 11.22 12.70
N LEU A 159 16.63 10.93 13.59
CA LEU A 159 16.02 9.60 13.73
C LEU A 159 15.22 9.21 12.49
N GLN A 160 14.50 10.18 11.91
CA GLN A 160 13.75 9.97 10.66
C GLN A 160 14.68 9.68 9.48
N ASP A 161 15.85 10.32 9.44
CA ASP A 161 16.87 10.14 8.41
C ASP A 161 17.50 8.75 8.50
N ALA A 162 17.98 8.36 9.69
CA ALA A 162 18.55 7.03 9.92
C ALA A 162 17.55 5.90 9.63
N ALA A 163 16.27 6.09 10.00
CA ALA A 163 15.22 5.12 9.67
C ALA A 163 14.90 5.09 8.17
N ASN A 164 14.95 6.24 7.47
CA ASN A 164 14.78 6.30 6.02
C ASN A 164 15.94 5.60 5.29
N GLU A 165 17.17 5.82 5.74
CA GLU A 165 18.38 5.19 5.20
C GLU A 165 18.30 3.65 5.29
N ALA A 166 17.91 3.11 6.45
CA ALA A 166 17.67 1.67 6.59
C ALA A 166 16.63 1.16 5.59
N ARG A 167 15.50 1.87 5.44
CA ARG A 167 14.42 1.51 4.50
C ARG A 167 14.88 1.54 3.04
N GLN A 168 15.63 2.56 2.63
CA GLN A 168 16.17 2.70 1.27
C GLN A 168 17.16 1.58 0.93
N LEU A 169 17.93 1.13 1.92
CA LEU A 169 18.89 0.03 1.78
C LEU A 169 18.25 -1.37 1.86
N GLY A 170 16.92 -1.46 1.90
CA GLY A 170 16.17 -2.72 1.94
C GLY A 170 16.19 -3.43 3.31
N ILE A 171 16.69 -2.75 4.36
CA ILE A 171 16.74 -3.24 5.73
C ILE A 171 15.40 -3.00 6.42
N LYS A 172 14.86 -4.03 7.05
CA LYS A 172 13.61 -3.94 7.81
C LYS A 172 13.93 -3.70 9.29
N VAL A 173 13.37 -2.66 9.87
CA VAL A 173 13.64 -2.20 11.23
C VAL A 173 12.41 -2.50 12.10
N PHE A 174 12.57 -3.40 13.06
CA PHE A 174 11.63 -3.60 14.15
C PHE A 174 11.95 -2.62 15.27
N SER A 175 10.93 -1.90 15.75
CA SER A 175 11.06 -1.04 16.92
C SER A 175 10.32 -1.68 18.09
N ILE A 176 11.01 -1.84 19.22
CA ILE A 176 10.51 -2.49 20.42
C ILE A 176 10.61 -1.50 21.58
N ALA A 177 9.49 -1.24 22.24
CA ALA A 177 9.44 -0.40 23.42
C ALA A 177 10.18 -1.07 24.58
N VAL A 178 10.94 -0.32 25.38
CA VAL A 178 11.52 -0.87 26.60
C VAL A 178 10.42 -1.28 27.58
N SER A 179 9.34 -0.50 27.71
CA SER A 179 8.21 -0.81 28.60
C SER A 179 6.83 -0.52 27.96
N PRO A 180 5.73 -1.14 28.44
CA PRO A 180 4.41 -1.03 27.79
C PRO A 180 3.73 0.34 27.87
N ASP A 181 4.18 1.20 28.78
CA ASP A 181 3.64 2.53 29.09
C ASP A 181 4.31 3.65 28.25
N GLN A 182 5.13 3.30 27.26
CA GLN A 182 5.89 4.26 26.46
C GLN A 182 5.07 4.89 25.33
N GLU A 183 5.37 6.15 25.02
CA GLU A 183 4.72 6.88 23.92
C GLU A 183 5.10 6.29 22.55
N ASP A 184 4.08 5.91 21.76
CA ASP A 184 4.27 5.17 20.51
C ASP A 184 4.77 6.03 19.33
N ASN A 185 4.57 7.35 19.37
CA ASN A 185 4.76 8.22 18.19
C ASN A 185 6.20 8.27 17.67
N ARG A 186 7.22 8.27 18.55
CA ARG A 186 8.63 8.29 18.12
C ARG A 186 9.14 6.91 17.70
N LEU A 187 8.65 5.86 18.34
CA LEU A 187 9.00 4.48 17.99
C LEU A 187 8.43 4.08 16.62
N LEU A 188 7.29 4.66 16.22
CA LEU A 188 6.73 4.52 14.86
C LEU A 188 7.62 5.11 13.76
N ILE A 189 8.45 6.12 14.07
CA ILE A 189 9.39 6.72 13.10
C ILE A 189 10.53 5.75 12.78
N ILE A 190 11.00 5.02 13.81
CA ILE A 190 12.09 4.05 13.74
C ILE A 190 11.68 2.82 12.92
N ALA A 191 10.47 2.31 13.17
CA ALA A 191 9.99 1.10 12.51
C ALA A 191 9.84 1.28 11.00
N THR A 192 9.99 0.18 10.24
CA THR A 192 9.77 0.21 8.79
C THR A 192 8.35 0.66 8.43
N ASN A 193 7.35 0.18 9.18
CA ASN A 193 5.96 0.64 9.14
C ASN A 193 5.26 0.19 10.45
N LYS A 194 3.95 0.42 10.56
CA LYS A 194 3.16 0.06 11.76
C LYS A 194 3.24 -1.43 12.15
N ASP A 195 3.39 -2.33 11.18
CA ASP A 195 3.48 -3.78 11.42
C ASP A 195 4.81 -4.16 12.10
N TYR A 196 5.85 -3.34 11.96
CA TYR A 196 7.18 -3.54 12.56
C TYR A 196 7.33 -2.86 13.93
N ARG A 197 6.27 -2.23 14.46
CA ARG A 197 6.22 -1.68 15.82
C ARG A 197 5.19 -2.38 16.71
N GLN A 198 3.98 -2.69 16.20
CA GLN A 198 2.86 -3.31 16.94
C GLN A 198 2.84 -2.94 18.45
N ASN A 199 2.47 -3.84 19.35
CA ASN A 199 2.61 -3.65 20.80
C ASN A 199 3.89 -4.31 21.33
N PHE A 200 4.98 -4.30 20.55
CA PHE A 200 6.22 -4.97 20.90
C PHE A 200 6.89 -4.30 22.09
N THR A 201 7.19 -5.09 23.12
CA THR A 201 7.81 -4.60 24.36
C THR A 201 8.87 -5.58 24.89
N ALA A 202 9.99 -5.05 25.39
CA ALA A 202 11.11 -5.83 25.91
C ALA A 202 10.98 -6.14 27.42
N ALA A 203 10.35 -5.25 28.20
CA ALA A 203 10.07 -5.44 29.63
C ALA A 203 8.55 -5.58 29.88
N GLY A 204 7.92 -6.54 29.21
CA GLY A 204 6.53 -6.86 29.46
C GLY A 204 6.27 -7.36 30.89
N GLN A 205 5.05 -7.16 31.39
CA GLN A 205 4.66 -7.51 32.77
C GLN A 205 4.74 -9.01 33.07
N THR A 206 4.79 -9.85 32.02
CA THR A 206 4.88 -11.31 32.12
C THR A 206 5.89 -11.89 31.12
N MET A 207 6.49 -13.02 31.45
CA MET A 207 7.37 -13.76 30.52
C MET A 207 6.67 -14.09 29.19
N GLN A 208 5.35 -14.28 29.22
CA GLN A 208 4.53 -14.59 28.05
C GLN A 208 4.49 -13.43 27.04
N SER A 209 4.39 -12.18 27.50
CA SER A 209 4.39 -11.00 26.62
C SER A 209 5.71 -10.79 25.85
N ASN A 210 6.86 -11.07 26.50
CA ASN A 210 8.16 -11.04 25.83
C ASN A 210 8.26 -12.13 24.76
N MET A 211 7.76 -13.32 25.05
CA MET A 211 7.76 -14.45 24.12
C MET A 211 6.82 -14.22 22.93
N GLU A 212 5.65 -13.61 23.15
CA GLU A 212 4.75 -13.21 22.07
C GLU A 212 5.42 -12.22 21.12
N THR A 213 6.14 -11.22 21.64
CA THR A 213 6.90 -10.27 20.82
C THR A 213 7.96 -11.00 19.98
N ILE A 214 8.80 -11.83 20.61
CA ILE A 214 9.87 -12.59 19.93
C ILE A 214 9.27 -13.49 18.84
N ASN A 215 8.27 -14.29 19.18
CA ASN A 215 7.64 -15.23 18.25
C ASN A 215 6.97 -14.51 17.09
N THR A 216 6.30 -13.39 17.35
CA THR A 216 5.66 -12.60 16.28
C THR A 216 6.69 -12.05 15.30
N ILE A 217 7.79 -11.48 15.79
CA ILE A 217 8.85 -10.93 14.95
C ILE A 217 9.50 -12.05 14.12
N ILE A 218 9.87 -13.17 14.75
CA ILE A 218 10.46 -14.32 14.05
C ILE A 218 9.49 -14.87 12.99
N ASN A 219 8.21 -15.02 13.33
CA ASN A 219 7.19 -15.48 12.37
C ASN A 219 7.01 -14.50 11.21
N MET A 220 7.05 -13.19 11.46
CA MET A 220 7.02 -12.19 10.40
C MET A 220 8.21 -12.33 9.46
N ILE A 221 9.42 -12.51 10.00
CA ILE A 221 10.62 -12.73 9.21
C ILE A 221 10.50 -14.02 8.40
N VAL A 222 10.19 -15.16 9.03
CA VAL A 222 10.10 -16.47 8.37
C VAL A 222 8.97 -16.51 7.33
N SER A 223 7.79 -15.95 7.63
CA SER A 223 6.63 -15.95 6.71
C SER A 223 6.83 -15.05 5.48
N THR A 224 7.57 -13.94 5.62
CA THR A 224 7.96 -13.11 4.47
C THR A 224 8.80 -13.92 3.48
N HIS A 225 9.65 -14.83 3.98
CA HIS A 225 10.46 -15.74 3.15
C HIS A 225 9.68 -16.98 2.68
N TRP A 226 8.55 -17.32 3.31
CA TRP A 226 7.67 -18.42 2.91
C TRP A 226 6.82 -18.08 1.67
N ASN A 227 6.30 -16.85 1.58
CA ASN A 227 5.46 -16.41 0.47
C ASN A 227 6.23 -16.11 -0.83
N LEU A 228 7.57 -16.23 -0.82
CA LEU A 228 8.43 -15.98 -1.97
C LEU A 228 8.72 -17.23 -2.85
N ARG A 229 8.14 -18.41 -2.61
CA ARG A 229 8.45 -19.62 -3.43
C ARG A 229 7.28 -20.58 -3.71
N TYR A 230 6.39 -20.20 -4.62
CA TYR A 230 5.69 -21.17 -5.49
C TYR A 230 6.37 -21.39 -6.85
N ASP A 231 7.54 -20.79 -7.06
CA ASP A 231 8.27 -20.87 -8.31
C ASP A 231 9.67 -21.46 -8.07
N GLY A 232 9.71 -22.77 -7.84
CA GLY A 232 10.96 -23.52 -7.98
C GLY A 232 11.35 -23.65 -9.47
N ALA A 233 12.65 -23.67 -9.75
CA ALA A 233 13.22 -24.03 -11.05
C ALA A 233 12.74 -25.43 -11.50
N PRO A 234 12.70 -25.76 -12.80
CA PRO A 234 12.17 -27.03 -13.28
C PRO A 234 13.07 -28.19 -12.83
N GLY A 235 12.67 -28.86 -11.75
CA GLY A 235 13.19 -30.16 -11.36
C GLY A 235 12.60 -31.25 -12.27
N ASN A 236 13.46 -32.11 -12.79
CA ASN A 236 13.09 -33.26 -13.62
C ASN A 236 12.14 -34.17 -12.82
N GLY A 237 10.97 -34.46 -13.38
CA GLY A 237 9.77 -34.88 -12.65
C GLY A 237 9.95 -36.01 -11.62
N THR A 238 9.39 -35.78 -10.43
CA THR A 238 8.99 -36.84 -9.50
C THR A 238 7.50 -36.73 -9.23
N GLU A 239 6.84 -37.89 -9.24
CA GLU A 239 5.42 -38.12 -9.04
C GLU A 239 4.91 -37.41 -7.77
N GLY A 240 3.70 -36.82 -7.82
CA GLY A 240 3.14 -36.06 -6.70
C GLY A 240 2.80 -36.94 -5.49
N CYS A 241 2.90 -36.36 -4.29
CA CYS A 241 2.58 -37.04 -3.03
C CYS A 241 1.11 -37.54 -3.02
N PRO A 242 0.83 -38.79 -2.63
CA PRO A 242 -0.55 -39.25 -2.39
C PRO A 242 -1.23 -38.46 -1.28
N GLY A 243 -2.51 -38.17 -1.44
CA GLY A 243 -3.32 -37.48 -0.43
C GLY A 243 -3.43 -38.27 0.88
N PHE A 244 -3.57 -37.55 1.99
CA PHE A 244 -3.70 -38.12 3.32
C PHE A 244 -4.93 -39.04 3.46
N GLN A 245 -4.73 -40.23 4.04
CA GLN A 245 -5.82 -41.11 4.47
C GLN A 245 -6.45 -40.54 5.75
N GLY A 246 -7.79 -40.41 5.77
CA GLY A 246 -8.53 -39.84 6.91
C GLY A 246 -8.35 -40.63 8.21
N TYR A 247 -8.36 -39.92 9.33
CA TYR A 247 -8.22 -40.51 10.67
C TYR A 247 -9.39 -41.48 10.99
N PRO A 248 -9.13 -42.63 11.63
CA PRO A 248 -10.19 -43.52 12.11
C PRO A 248 -11.06 -42.84 13.16
N GLY A 249 -12.38 -43.02 13.06
CA GLY A 249 -13.35 -42.49 14.02
C GLY A 249 -13.19 -43.11 15.42
N PRO A 250 -13.58 -42.39 16.49
CA PRO A 250 -13.52 -42.89 17.85
C PRO A 250 -14.45 -44.09 18.06
N ARG A 251 -14.00 -45.04 18.88
CA ARG A 251 -14.75 -46.23 19.31
C ARG A 251 -15.89 -45.80 20.25
N GLY A 252 -17.11 -46.27 20.00
CA GLY A 252 -18.27 -45.98 20.85
C GLY A 252 -18.19 -46.66 22.22
N ASP A 253 -18.75 -45.99 23.22
CA ASP A 253 -18.83 -46.49 24.60
C ASP A 253 -19.93 -47.55 24.77
N ASN A 254 -19.71 -48.47 25.72
CA ASN A 254 -20.62 -49.58 26.04
C ASN A 254 -21.85 -49.10 26.84
N GLY A 255 -23.01 -49.72 26.59
CA GLY A 255 -24.31 -49.39 27.20
C GLY A 255 -24.56 -49.88 28.64
N GLU A 256 -25.58 -49.29 29.25
CA GLU A 256 -25.99 -49.32 30.67
C GLU A 256 -26.61 -50.64 31.19
N PRO A 257 -26.56 -50.86 32.52
CA PRO A 257 -27.63 -51.54 33.26
C PRO A 257 -28.38 -50.61 34.23
N GLY A 258 -29.71 -50.81 34.35
CA GLY A 258 -30.68 -49.79 34.78
C GLY A 258 -31.25 -49.79 36.21
N SER A 259 -32.55 -49.45 36.26
CA SER A 259 -33.34 -48.61 37.20
C SER A 259 -33.68 -49.10 38.62
N ILE A 260 -34.09 -48.15 39.50
CA ILE A 260 -35.30 -48.06 40.38
C ILE A 260 -35.06 -46.91 41.40
N GLY A 261 -35.98 -46.03 41.83
CA GLY A 261 -37.42 -45.79 41.61
C GLY A 261 -37.86 -44.47 42.31
N SER A 262 -39.07 -43.99 42.02
CA SER A 262 -39.76 -42.81 42.63
C SER A 262 -40.39 -43.20 43.99
N PRO A 263 -40.65 -42.30 44.99
CA PRO A 263 -41.48 -41.06 44.88
C PRO A 263 -41.11 -39.89 45.84
N GLY A 264 -41.62 -38.66 45.68
CA GLY A 264 -42.89 -38.19 46.27
C GLY A 264 -43.02 -36.65 46.19
N PRO A 265 -44.24 -36.07 46.36
CA PRO A 265 -44.52 -34.72 45.87
C PRO A 265 -44.48 -33.59 46.92
N LYS A 266 -44.17 -32.41 46.37
CA LYS A 266 -44.67 -31.04 46.65
C LYS A 266 -44.18 -30.22 47.86
N GLY A 267 -43.80 -28.98 47.56
CA GLY A 267 -44.14 -27.76 48.29
C GLY A 267 -44.21 -26.58 47.31
N ASP A 268 -45.23 -25.72 47.40
CA ASP A 268 -45.33 -24.46 46.63
C ASP A 268 -44.61 -23.30 47.37
N ASP A 269 -44.58 -22.17 46.68
CA ASP A 269 -43.56 -21.11 46.58
C ASP A 269 -43.18 -20.29 47.83
N GLY A 270 -42.06 -19.56 47.69
CA GLY A 270 -41.88 -18.24 48.29
C GLY A 270 -41.41 -17.23 47.24
N GLU A 271 -42.09 -16.10 47.11
CA GLU A 271 -41.69 -14.99 46.24
C GLU A 271 -40.37 -14.37 46.74
N PRO A 272 -39.34 -14.22 45.88
CA PRO A 272 -38.15 -13.46 46.23
C PRO A 272 -38.44 -11.94 46.21
N GLY A 273 -38.09 -11.26 47.30
CA GLY A 273 -38.21 -9.81 47.43
C GLY A 273 -37.15 -9.02 46.65
N ASP A 274 -37.48 -7.78 46.31
CA ASP A 274 -36.60 -6.83 45.61
C ASP A 274 -35.54 -6.23 46.54
N PRO A 275 -34.25 -6.36 46.19
CA PRO A 275 -33.36 -5.19 46.19
C PRO A 275 -32.30 -5.31 45.06
N GLY A 276 -31.67 -4.29 44.49
CA GLY A 276 -31.35 -2.90 44.83
C GLY A 276 -30.11 -2.56 43.96
N PRO A 277 -29.84 -1.30 43.57
CA PRO A 277 -28.95 -1.04 42.44
C PRO A 277 -27.46 -0.86 42.80
N ASP A 278 -26.64 -1.35 41.87
CA ASP A 278 -25.33 -0.87 41.39
C ASP A 278 -24.09 -0.95 42.32
N VAL A 279 -23.06 -1.71 41.93
CA VAL A 279 -21.79 -1.25 41.32
C VAL A 279 -20.68 -2.31 41.37
N SER A 280 -19.94 -2.42 40.25
CA SER A 280 -18.52 -2.82 40.11
C SER A 280 -18.06 -4.29 40.27
N HIS A 281 -17.52 -4.85 39.18
CA HIS A 281 -16.15 -5.38 38.98
C HIS A 281 -16.03 -6.66 38.12
N PHE A 282 -15.00 -6.63 37.26
CA PHE A 282 -14.22 -7.66 36.54
C PHE A 282 -14.58 -9.16 36.62
N ALA A 283 -14.46 -9.77 35.42
CA ALA A 283 -13.98 -11.12 35.09
C ALA A 283 -14.82 -12.33 35.54
N GLY A 284 -15.06 -13.37 34.73
CA GLY A 284 -14.63 -13.73 33.39
C GLY A 284 -14.99 -15.20 33.12
N GLY A 285 -15.14 -15.55 31.83
CA GLY A 285 -15.21 -16.92 31.29
C GLY A 285 -16.62 -17.53 31.31
N GLY A 286 -17.15 -18.14 30.25
CA GLY A 286 -16.62 -18.48 28.94
C GLY A 286 -17.64 -19.42 28.28
N GLY A 287 -17.91 -19.22 27.00
CA GLY A 287 -18.84 -20.03 26.20
C GLY A 287 -18.89 -19.43 24.81
N GLY A 288 -17.98 -19.89 23.96
CA GLY A 288 -17.69 -19.27 22.67
C GLY A 288 -18.77 -19.51 21.62
N GLU A 289 -18.89 -18.54 20.72
CA GLU A 289 -19.03 -18.79 19.29
C GLU A 289 -18.18 -17.75 18.55
N SER A 290 -17.48 -18.26 17.55
CA SER A 290 -16.46 -17.58 16.76
C SER A 290 -17.02 -16.42 15.96
N PHE A 291 -16.45 -15.22 16.13
CA PHE A 291 -16.61 -14.12 15.18
C PHE A 291 -15.23 -13.56 14.84
N SER A 292 -14.55 -14.23 13.90
CA SER A 292 -13.42 -13.68 13.16
C SER A 292 -13.92 -12.54 12.28
N GLY A 293 -13.60 -11.31 12.65
CA GLY A 293 -14.01 -10.15 11.86
C GLY A 293 -13.43 -8.87 12.42
N VAL A 294 -12.12 -8.64 12.25
CA VAL A 294 -11.58 -7.29 12.29
C VAL A 294 -10.95 -6.97 10.95
N THR A 295 -11.78 -6.24 10.21
CA THR A 295 -11.63 -5.63 8.90
C THR A 295 -10.33 -4.83 8.72
N HIS A 296 -9.59 -5.17 7.67
CA HIS A 296 -8.72 -4.25 6.95
C HIS A 296 -9.52 -3.04 6.46
N TYR A 297 -9.23 -1.84 6.97
CA TYR A 297 -9.67 -0.59 6.34
C TYR A 297 -8.47 0.31 6.09
N GLU A 298 -7.84 0.12 4.93
CA GLU A 298 -7.04 1.15 4.26
C GLU A 298 -7.02 0.88 2.75
N GLU A 299 -8.20 0.72 2.15
CA GLU A 299 -8.33 0.85 0.70
C GLU A 299 -8.33 2.35 0.37
N TYR A 300 -7.14 2.95 0.41
CA TYR A 300 -6.82 4.00 -0.55
C TYR A 300 -7.21 3.41 -1.90
N PHE A 301 -8.19 3.98 -2.58
CA PHE A 301 -8.28 3.80 -4.03
C PHE A 301 -7.28 4.78 -4.63
N PRO A 302 -6.00 4.44 -4.88
CA PRO A 302 -5.23 5.20 -5.83
C PRO A 302 -5.99 5.13 -7.16
N CYS A 303 -5.85 6.19 -7.95
CA CYS A 303 -6.29 6.17 -9.32
C CYS A 303 -5.82 4.89 -10.03
N LYS A 304 -6.73 3.98 -10.37
CA LYS A 304 -6.36 2.77 -11.11
C LYS A 304 -5.94 3.20 -12.51
N CYS A 305 -4.77 2.74 -12.92
CA CYS A 305 -4.30 2.91 -14.28
C CYS A 305 -5.23 2.08 -15.18
N GLY A 306 -5.95 2.73 -16.09
CA GLY A 306 -6.84 2.03 -17.03
C GLY A 306 -6.05 1.13 -17.98
N PRO A 307 -6.74 0.26 -18.77
CA PRO A 307 -6.09 -0.68 -19.66
C PRO A 307 -5.01 -0.05 -20.55
N LEU A 308 -3.87 -0.73 -20.69
CA LEU A 308 -2.66 -0.18 -21.29
C LEU A 308 -1.91 -1.24 -22.09
N ASN A 309 -1.43 -0.86 -23.28
CA ASN A 309 -0.39 -1.60 -23.97
C ASN A 309 0.98 -0.95 -23.75
N LEU A 310 1.90 -1.70 -23.13
CA LEU A 310 3.24 -1.24 -22.79
C LEU A 310 4.29 -1.96 -23.64
N THR A 311 5.10 -1.21 -24.37
CA THR A 311 6.22 -1.74 -25.16
C THR A 311 7.53 -1.22 -24.59
N PHE A 312 8.48 -2.11 -24.33
CA PHE A 312 9.86 -1.73 -24.02
C PHE A 312 10.73 -1.91 -25.26
N VAL A 313 11.51 -0.89 -25.62
CA VAL A 313 12.54 -0.96 -26.66
C VAL A 313 13.89 -0.74 -25.96
N VAL A 314 14.70 -1.78 -25.89
CA VAL A 314 15.82 -1.85 -24.95
C VAL A 314 17.12 -2.07 -25.70
N ASP A 315 18.04 -1.15 -25.48
CA ASP A 315 19.38 -1.17 -26.04
C ASP A 315 20.22 -2.30 -25.42
N SER A 316 20.83 -3.10 -26.29
CA SER A 316 21.70 -4.24 -26.00
C SER A 316 23.04 -4.09 -26.74
N SER A 317 23.41 -2.86 -27.10
CA SER A 317 24.67 -2.52 -27.76
C SER A 317 25.89 -2.77 -26.85
N GLU A 318 27.08 -2.74 -27.46
CA GLU A 318 28.36 -2.92 -26.75
C GLU A 318 28.53 -1.91 -25.60
N SER A 319 28.07 -0.66 -25.77
CA SER A 319 28.21 0.41 -24.79
C SER A 319 27.30 0.33 -23.57
N ILE A 320 26.35 -0.60 -23.59
CA ILE A 320 25.56 -0.93 -22.40
C ILE A 320 26.40 -1.83 -21.48
N GLY A 321 26.95 -2.93 -22.01
CA GLY A 321 27.65 -3.94 -21.24
C GLY A 321 26.71 -4.96 -20.58
N ALA A 322 27.19 -6.18 -20.36
CA ALA A 322 26.37 -7.29 -19.85
C ALA A 322 25.75 -7.03 -18.46
N HIS A 323 26.48 -6.33 -17.57
CA HIS A 323 25.99 -6.00 -16.23
C HIS A 323 24.81 -5.01 -16.29
N ASN A 324 24.96 -3.90 -17.00
CA ASN A 324 23.91 -2.91 -17.18
C ASN A 324 22.72 -3.48 -17.95
N PHE A 325 22.96 -4.37 -18.92
CA PHE A 325 21.88 -5.07 -19.62
C PHE A 325 21.08 -5.98 -18.66
N MET A 326 21.73 -6.59 -17.66
CA MET A 326 21.01 -7.31 -16.60
C MET A 326 20.12 -6.35 -15.78
N GLN A 327 20.61 -5.16 -15.44
CA GLN A 327 19.84 -4.15 -14.73
C GLN A 327 18.64 -3.66 -15.57
N ALA A 328 18.83 -3.47 -16.87
CA ALA A 328 17.74 -3.16 -17.81
C ALA A 328 16.65 -4.25 -17.83
N LYS A 329 17.03 -5.54 -17.84
CA LYS A 329 16.07 -6.65 -17.76
C LYS A 329 15.28 -6.66 -16.44
N ARG A 330 15.98 -6.43 -15.32
CA ARG A 330 15.34 -6.31 -13.99
C ARG A 330 14.38 -5.13 -13.95
N PHE A 331 14.76 -4.00 -14.53
CA PHE A 331 13.93 -2.80 -14.61
C PHE A 331 12.61 -3.06 -15.34
N ILE A 332 12.63 -3.76 -16.47
CA ILE A 332 11.42 -4.15 -17.20
C ILE A 332 10.48 -4.96 -16.29
N VAL A 333 11.02 -5.98 -15.61
CA VAL A 333 10.25 -6.82 -14.69
C VAL A 333 9.68 -6.00 -13.54
N ALA A 334 10.49 -5.12 -12.93
CA ALA A 334 10.08 -4.25 -11.84
C ALA A 334 8.94 -3.29 -12.23
N VAL A 335 9.01 -2.68 -13.41
CA VAL A 335 7.92 -1.82 -13.91
C VAL A 335 6.63 -2.62 -14.12
N ILE A 336 6.72 -3.81 -14.71
CA ILE A 336 5.55 -4.70 -14.89
C ILE A 336 4.93 -5.07 -13.53
N ASP A 337 5.76 -5.51 -12.59
CA ASP A 337 5.31 -5.90 -11.25
C ASP A 337 4.67 -4.75 -10.48
N ARG A 338 5.27 -3.56 -10.57
CA ARG A 338 4.73 -2.37 -9.92
C ARG A 338 3.39 -1.94 -10.51
N LEU A 339 3.25 -1.95 -11.82
CA LEU A 339 1.97 -1.64 -12.49
C LEU A 339 0.88 -2.67 -12.11
N MET A 340 1.23 -3.94 -11.93
CA MET A 340 0.28 -4.94 -11.42
C MET A 340 -0.08 -4.74 -9.95
N LYS A 341 0.93 -4.53 -9.10
CA LYS A 341 0.77 -4.46 -7.64
C LYS A 341 0.08 -3.18 -7.21
N ASP A 342 0.61 -2.04 -7.64
CA ASP A 342 0.25 -0.71 -7.17
C ASP A 342 -0.88 -0.11 -8.01
N GLN A 343 -0.87 -0.37 -9.32
CA GLN A 343 -1.85 0.19 -10.25
C GLN A 343 -2.98 -0.79 -10.64
N LYS A 344 -2.90 -2.06 -10.20
CA LYS A 344 -3.87 -3.13 -10.46
C LYS A 344 -4.12 -3.39 -11.96
N ILE A 345 -3.11 -3.17 -12.82
CA ILE A 345 -3.20 -3.52 -14.24
C ILE A 345 -3.13 -5.04 -14.39
N ASN A 346 -4.06 -5.62 -15.13
CA ASN A 346 -4.03 -7.02 -15.51
C ASN A 346 -3.48 -7.19 -16.93
N PHE A 347 -2.24 -7.68 -17.06
CA PHE A 347 -1.65 -8.00 -18.36
C PHE A 347 -2.04 -9.42 -18.79
N ASP A 348 -3.22 -9.55 -19.39
CA ASP A 348 -3.77 -10.83 -19.88
C ASP A 348 -3.84 -10.92 -21.41
N GLY A 349 -3.47 -9.84 -22.11
CA GLY A 349 -3.51 -9.75 -23.57
C GLY A 349 -4.89 -9.45 -24.15
N SER A 350 -5.93 -9.34 -23.32
CA SER A 350 -7.29 -8.97 -23.74
C SER A 350 -7.47 -7.45 -23.74
N GLU A 351 -7.25 -6.80 -22.59
CA GLU A 351 -7.39 -5.36 -22.41
C GLU A 351 -6.04 -4.64 -22.25
N SER A 352 -5.07 -5.30 -21.61
CA SER A 352 -3.70 -4.79 -21.45
C SER A 352 -2.68 -5.84 -21.89
N SER A 353 -1.64 -5.41 -22.58
CA SER A 353 -0.56 -6.27 -23.06
C SER A 353 0.79 -5.63 -22.80
N VAL A 354 1.82 -6.48 -22.75
CA VAL A 354 3.20 -6.05 -22.62
C VAL A 354 4.09 -6.78 -23.62
N GLY A 355 5.07 -6.08 -24.16
CA GLY A 355 6.09 -6.65 -25.03
C GLY A 355 7.43 -5.94 -24.89
N VAL A 356 8.49 -6.66 -25.24
CA VAL A 356 9.88 -6.21 -25.17
C VAL A 356 10.54 -6.45 -26.51
N VAL A 357 11.22 -5.44 -27.03
CA VAL A 357 12.13 -5.52 -28.16
C VAL A 357 13.52 -5.18 -27.63
N GLN A 358 14.45 -6.14 -27.64
CA GLN A 358 15.86 -5.79 -27.49
C GLN A 358 16.48 -5.52 -28.87
N TYR A 359 17.46 -4.64 -28.93
CA TYR A 359 18.16 -4.33 -30.18
C TYR A 359 19.65 -4.04 -29.98
N SER A 360 20.43 -4.19 -31.03
CA SER A 360 21.78 -3.62 -31.12
C SER A 360 22.03 -3.09 -32.54
N GLY A 361 22.81 -3.80 -33.36
CA GLY A 361 23.21 -3.43 -34.69
C GLY A 361 22.18 -3.73 -35.78
N ASN A 362 22.66 -3.82 -37.02
CA ASN A 362 21.81 -3.95 -38.20
C ASN A 362 20.99 -5.25 -38.17
N LYS A 363 19.66 -5.14 -38.19
CA LYS A 363 18.73 -6.28 -38.11
C LYS A 363 18.93 -7.19 -36.88
N ALA A 364 19.60 -6.70 -35.84
CA ALA A 364 19.81 -7.42 -34.59
C ALA A 364 18.72 -7.06 -33.59
N GLN A 365 17.48 -7.49 -33.85
CA GLN A 365 16.34 -7.30 -32.94
C GLN A 365 15.75 -8.65 -32.50
N GLU A 366 15.46 -8.78 -31.21
CA GLU A 366 14.72 -9.91 -30.65
C GLU A 366 13.47 -9.41 -29.92
N MET A 367 12.36 -10.14 -30.06
CA MET A 367 11.07 -9.73 -29.54
C MET A 367 10.45 -10.78 -28.62
N VAL A 368 10.04 -10.34 -27.44
CA VAL A 368 9.26 -11.14 -26.48
C VAL A 368 7.89 -10.49 -26.31
N THR A 369 6.82 -11.26 -26.52
CA THR A 369 5.44 -10.75 -26.39
C THR A 369 4.61 -11.64 -25.49
N LEU A 370 3.54 -11.08 -24.94
CA LEU A 370 2.58 -11.87 -24.16
C LEU A 370 1.84 -12.89 -25.04
N GLU A 371 1.63 -12.58 -26.32
CA GLU A 371 1.00 -13.47 -27.30
C GLU A 371 1.84 -14.74 -27.54
N THR A 372 3.15 -14.60 -27.68
CA THR A 372 4.06 -15.74 -27.92
C THR A 372 4.31 -16.57 -26.66
N THR A 373 4.40 -15.91 -25.51
CA THR A 373 4.74 -16.57 -24.22
C THR A 373 3.51 -17.16 -23.53
N LYS A 374 2.30 -16.69 -23.87
CA LYS A 374 0.98 -17.09 -23.35
C LYS A 374 0.75 -16.81 -21.86
N SER A 375 1.77 -16.41 -21.11
CA SER A 375 1.63 -16.04 -19.70
C SER A 375 2.65 -15.00 -19.31
N LEU A 376 2.26 -14.12 -18.40
CA LEU A 376 3.12 -13.04 -17.95
C LEU A 376 4.37 -13.56 -17.24
N ARG A 377 4.25 -14.67 -16.50
CA ARG A 377 5.40 -15.34 -15.90
C ARG A 377 6.42 -15.80 -16.96
N LYS A 378 5.95 -16.44 -18.03
CA LYS A 378 6.82 -16.85 -19.14
C LYS A 378 7.40 -15.67 -19.88
N LEU A 379 6.66 -14.57 -20.00
CA LEU A 379 7.18 -13.31 -20.54
C LEU A 379 8.33 -12.78 -19.70
N LYS A 380 8.15 -12.64 -18.38
CA LYS A 380 9.22 -12.18 -17.48
C LYS A 380 10.45 -13.09 -17.55
N GLN A 381 10.25 -14.41 -17.56
CA GLN A 381 11.36 -15.35 -17.72
C GLN A 381 12.06 -15.18 -19.08
N ALA A 382 11.31 -15.11 -20.18
CA ALA A 382 11.88 -14.93 -21.51
C ALA A 382 12.64 -13.59 -21.63
N VAL A 383 12.16 -12.53 -20.96
CA VAL A 383 12.89 -11.26 -20.84
C VAL A 383 14.19 -11.46 -20.08
N MET A 384 14.17 -12.15 -18.95
CA MET A 384 15.38 -12.45 -18.16
C MET A 384 16.40 -13.32 -18.92
N ASP A 385 15.92 -14.19 -19.81
CA ASP A 385 16.73 -15.10 -20.64
C ASP A 385 17.34 -14.43 -21.88
N LEU A 386 16.95 -13.19 -22.20
CA LEU A 386 17.53 -12.45 -23.32
C LEU A 386 19.05 -12.33 -23.16
N ARG A 387 19.76 -12.66 -24.25
CA ARG A 387 21.21 -12.56 -24.34
C ARG A 387 21.61 -11.17 -24.80
N TRP A 388 22.66 -10.64 -24.19
CA TRP A 388 23.26 -9.38 -24.59
C TRP A 388 23.88 -9.52 -25.98
N LEU A 389 23.54 -8.62 -26.90
CA LEU A 389 23.91 -8.72 -28.32
C LEU A 389 25.27 -8.08 -28.63
N ALA A 390 25.64 -7.01 -27.93
CA ALA A 390 26.96 -6.37 -27.98
C ALA A 390 27.44 -5.89 -29.36
N GLU A 391 26.54 -5.34 -30.18
CA GLU A 391 26.90 -4.73 -31.48
C GLU A 391 26.81 -3.19 -31.42
N ALA A 392 26.37 -2.53 -32.51
CA ALA A 392 26.13 -1.09 -32.59
C ALA A 392 24.78 -0.67 -31.99
N THR A 393 24.42 0.63 -32.11
CA THR A 393 23.20 1.22 -31.51
C THR A 393 22.24 1.72 -32.60
N TYR A 394 21.49 0.82 -33.24
CA TYR A 394 20.58 1.14 -34.35
C TYR A 394 19.14 1.36 -33.84
N THR A 395 18.97 2.42 -33.05
CA THR A 395 17.71 2.77 -32.39
C THR A 395 16.59 3.07 -33.38
N GLY A 396 16.86 3.75 -34.50
CA GLY A 396 15.85 4.01 -35.53
C GLY A 396 15.25 2.73 -36.09
N GLN A 397 16.11 1.77 -36.50
CA GLN A 397 15.64 0.46 -36.96
C GLN A 397 14.86 -0.28 -35.88
N ALA A 398 15.26 -0.19 -34.61
CA ALA A 398 14.56 -0.83 -33.51
C ALA A 398 13.15 -0.25 -33.30
N LEU A 399 13.00 1.07 -33.42
CA LEU A 399 11.71 1.76 -33.33
C LEU A 399 10.78 1.37 -34.49
N ASP A 400 11.27 1.31 -35.72
CA ASP A 400 10.50 0.83 -36.87
C ASP A 400 10.12 -0.64 -36.74
N PHE A 401 11.05 -1.49 -36.28
CA PHE A 401 10.78 -2.88 -36.01
C PHE A 401 9.69 -3.04 -34.94
N ALA A 402 9.78 -2.32 -33.82
CA ALA A 402 8.78 -2.34 -32.76
C ALA A 402 7.41 -1.84 -33.27
N LEU A 403 7.40 -0.78 -34.10
CA LEU A 403 6.19 -0.23 -34.69
C LEU A 403 5.43 -1.29 -35.50
N ASN A 404 6.12 -1.89 -36.48
CA ASN A 404 5.52 -2.78 -37.47
C ASN A 404 5.24 -4.18 -36.91
N ASN A 405 6.07 -4.68 -35.99
CA ASN A 405 5.95 -6.06 -35.50
C ASN A 405 5.13 -6.19 -34.23
N MET A 406 4.99 -5.12 -33.44
CA MET A 406 4.34 -5.16 -32.12
C MET A 406 3.28 -4.06 -31.95
N ILE A 407 3.67 -2.78 -32.02
CA ILE A 407 2.82 -1.65 -31.59
C ILE A 407 1.55 -1.53 -32.45
N GLN A 408 1.66 -1.68 -33.77
CA GLN A 408 0.49 -1.60 -34.67
C GLN A 408 -0.52 -2.73 -34.45
N LYS A 409 -0.07 -3.90 -33.97
CA LYS A 409 -0.91 -5.08 -33.75
C LYS A 409 -1.70 -5.04 -32.43
N MET A 410 -1.30 -4.17 -31.51
CA MET A 410 -1.94 -3.99 -30.21
C MET A 410 -3.36 -3.41 -30.34
N ARG A 411 -4.35 -4.07 -29.73
CA ARG A 411 -5.79 -3.79 -29.85
C ARG A 411 -6.26 -2.54 -29.10
N THR A 412 -5.73 -2.29 -27.90
CA THR A 412 -6.13 -1.15 -27.05
C THR A 412 -5.56 0.16 -27.59
N GLN A 413 -6.36 1.23 -27.56
CA GLN A 413 -5.96 2.55 -28.08
C GLN A 413 -4.84 3.22 -27.28
N ARG A 414 -4.67 2.86 -26.00
CA ARG A 414 -3.60 3.41 -25.15
C ARG A 414 -2.31 2.61 -25.33
N LYS A 415 -1.33 3.21 -26.03
CA LYS A 415 -0.03 2.60 -26.32
C LYS A 415 1.08 3.46 -25.72
N VAL A 416 1.87 2.90 -24.83
CA VAL A 416 3.04 3.55 -24.23
C VAL A 416 4.29 2.77 -24.65
N VAL A 417 5.29 3.47 -25.15
CA VAL A 417 6.59 2.90 -25.54
C VAL A 417 7.65 3.48 -24.64
N LEU A 418 8.36 2.64 -23.90
CA LEU A 418 9.53 3.02 -23.12
C LEU A 418 10.79 2.62 -23.88
N VAL A 419 11.58 3.61 -24.29
CA VAL A 419 12.86 3.39 -24.97
C VAL A 419 13.97 3.55 -23.94
N LEU A 420 14.73 2.48 -23.68
CA LEU A 420 15.89 2.49 -22.79
C LEU A 420 17.15 2.38 -23.62
N THR A 421 18.02 3.39 -23.55
CA THR A 421 19.26 3.47 -24.33
C THR A 421 20.29 4.34 -23.62
N ASP A 422 21.55 4.24 -24.01
CA ASP A 422 22.55 5.26 -23.67
C ASP A 422 22.50 6.49 -24.60
N GLY A 423 21.52 6.51 -25.52
CA GLY A 423 21.04 7.66 -26.27
C GLY A 423 21.97 8.14 -27.38
N ARG A 424 22.81 7.25 -27.93
CA ARG A 424 23.73 7.56 -29.03
C ARG A 424 23.53 6.61 -30.20
N SER A 425 22.39 6.77 -30.86
CA SER A 425 22.12 6.03 -32.09
C SER A 425 23.12 6.40 -33.18
N ASP A 426 23.59 5.39 -33.91
CA ASP A 426 24.46 5.56 -35.07
C ASP A 426 23.66 6.03 -36.28
N ILE A 427 23.24 7.29 -36.27
CA ILE A 427 22.45 7.92 -37.34
C ILE A 427 23.19 8.03 -38.69
N ILE A 428 24.50 7.71 -38.72
CA ILE A 428 25.27 7.66 -39.96
C ILE A 428 24.95 6.35 -40.69
N ARG A 429 24.90 5.22 -39.99
CA ARG A 429 24.62 3.90 -40.57
C ARG A 429 23.15 3.51 -40.47
N ASP A 430 22.48 3.90 -39.40
CA ASP A 430 21.03 3.79 -39.24
C ASP A 430 20.33 4.96 -39.94
N LYS A 431 19.66 4.66 -41.06
CA LYS A 431 18.94 5.65 -41.88
C LYS A 431 17.48 5.83 -41.47
N VAL A 432 17.00 5.07 -40.49
CA VAL A 432 15.62 5.17 -40.03
C VAL A 432 15.50 6.37 -39.08
N PRO A 433 14.52 7.28 -39.28
CA PRO A 433 14.32 8.41 -38.38
C PRO A 433 13.97 7.98 -36.94
N LEU A 434 14.48 8.72 -35.96
CA LEU A 434 14.18 8.47 -34.54
C LEU A 434 12.77 8.87 -34.12
N ASP A 435 12.11 9.73 -34.90
CA ASP A 435 10.74 10.19 -34.70
C ASP A 435 9.69 9.30 -35.41
N ILE A 436 10.08 8.11 -35.90
CA ILE A 436 9.20 7.21 -36.67
C ILE A 436 7.93 6.79 -35.92
N LEU A 437 7.96 6.77 -34.58
CA LEU A 437 6.79 6.48 -33.75
C LEU A 437 5.79 7.64 -33.70
N CYS A 438 6.21 8.86 -34.04
CA CYS A 438 5.38 10.04 -33.97
C CYS A 438 4.23 9.98 -35.00
N GLY A 439 3.04 10.39 -34.58
CA GLY A 439 1.83 10.32 -35.41
C GLY A 439 1.09 8.97 -35.37
N HIS A 440 1.62 7.96 -34.68
CA HIS A 440 1.01 6.61 -34.58
C HIS A 440 0.16 6.40 -33.32
N GLY A 441 -0.26 7.48 -32.66
CA GLY A 441 -1.13 7.41 -31.47
C GLY A 441 -0.48 6.74 -30.26
N VAL A 442 0.85 6.87 -30.12
CA VAL A 442 1.64 6.32 -29.02
C VAL A 442 2.23 7.44 -28.15
N THR A 443 2.33 7.19 -26.84
CA THR A 443 3.12 8.03 -25.93
C THR A 443 4.51 7.40 -25.78
N VAL A 444 5.57 8.15 -26.10
CA VAL A 444 6.95 7.66 -26.01
C VAL A 444 7.64 8.24 -24.77
N GLY A 445 8.20 7.37 -23.94
CA GLY A 445 9.05 7.69 -22.81
C GLY A 445 10.49 7.28 -23.10
N ALA A 446 11.41 8.23 -23.29
CA ALA A 446 12.82 7.94 -23.55
C ALA A 446 13.64 8.01 -22.25
N LEU A 447 14.29 6.91 -21.88
CA LEU A 447 15.14 6.76 -20.71
C LEU A 447 16.59 6.63 -21.18
N GLY A 448 17.32 7.74 -21.04
CA GLY A 448 18.73 7.84 -21.40
C GLY A 448 19.58 7.53 -20.19
N VAL A 449 20.58 6.66 -20.31
CA VAL A 449 21.51 6.35 -19.22
C VAL A 449 22.93 6.68 -19.66
N VAL A 450 23.75 7.23 -18.76
CA VAL A 450 25.18 7.43 -19.05
C VAL A 450 25.84 6.07 -19.33
N ASP A 451 26.63 6.00 -20.40
CA ASP A 451 27.29 4.76 -20.82
C ASP A 451 28.47 4.37 -19.91
N TYR A 452 29.05 3.18 -20.11
CA TYR A 452 30.18 2.70 -19.30
C TYR A 452 31.43 3.60 -19.40
N ALA A 453 31.53 4.44 -20.43
CA ALA A 453 32.61 5.39 -20.65
C ALA A 453 32.33 6.77 -20.06
N GLY A 454 31.24 6.93 -19.28
CA GLY A 454 30.85 8.18 -18.64
C GLY A 454 30.27 9.21 -19.60
N ARG A 455 29.81 8.78 -20.78
CA ARG A 455 29.31 9.68 -21.81
C ARG A 455 27.78 9.77 -21.72
N SER A 456 27.26 10.99 -21.61
CA SER A 456 25.82 11.21 -21.52
C SER A 456 25.08 10.94 -22.83
N PRO A 457 23.80 10.54 -22.76
CA PRO A 457 22.87 10.49 -23.89
C PRO A 457 22.86 11.76 -24.72
N ASN A 458 22.68 11.63 -26.04
CA ASN A 458 22.52 12.81 -26.89
C ASN A 458 21.10 13.39 -26.70
N PRO A 459 20.95 14.61 -26.16
CA PRO A 459 19.65 15.17 -25.83
C PRO A 459 18.79 15.41 -27.08
N GLU A 460 19.39 15.77 -28.22
CA GLU A 460 18.64 16.00 -29.46
C GLU A 460 17.98 14.70 -29.98
N GLN A 461 18.70 13.57 -29.92
CA GLN A 461 18.17 12.26 -30.28
C GLN A 461 17.08 11.80 -29.30
N MET A 462 17.27 12.04 -28.01
CA MET A 462 16.27 11.76 -26.98
C MET A 462 14.98 12.55 -27.22
N ASP A 463 15.10 13.83 -27.56
CA ASP A 463 13.96 14.71 -27.81
C ASP A 463 13.23 14.37 -29.12
N GLN A 464 13.94 13.91 -30.15
CA GLN A 464 13.35 13.43 -31.40
C GLN A 464 12.43 12.21 -31.16
N MET A 465 12.82 11.28 -30.28
CA MET A 465 12.02 10.09 -29.99
C MET A 465 10.70 10.39 -29.27
N VAL A 466 10.63 11.45 -28.46
CA VAL A 466 9.50 11.69 -27.53
C VAL A 466 8.35 12.53 -28.10
N CYS A 467 8.35 12.80 -29.42
CA CYS A 467 7.22 13.40 -30.15
C CYS A 467 6.68 14.72 -29.57
N GLN A 468 7.57 15.64 -29.17
CA GLN A 468 7.24 16.88 -28.44
C GLN A 468 6.17 17.79 -29.12
N ASN A 469 5.94 17.67 -30.43
CA ASN A 469 5.11 18.58 -31.22
C ASN A 469 3.70 18.06 -31.60
N ASN A 470 3.27 16.87 -31.13
CA ASN A 470 1.97 16.30 -31.53
C ASN A 470 0.92 16.28 -30.39
N ASN A 471 -0.16 17.04 -30.60
CA ASN A 471 -1.51 16.90 -30.04
C ASN A 471 -1.64 16.12 -28.71
N ASN A 472 -1.54 16.83 -27.58
CA ASN A 472 -2.07 16.45 -26.25
C ASN A 472 -1.63 15.12 -25.61
N LEU A 473 -0.76 14.31 -26.21
CA LEU A 473 -0.34 12.98 -25.70
C LEU A 473 1.06 12.94 -25.05
N GLY A 474 1.75 14.09 -25.03
CA GLY A 474 3.00 14.40 -24.29
C GLY A 474 3.91 13.22 -23.94
N GLY A 475 4.91 12.95 -24.77
CA GLY A 475 6.03 12.07 -24.40
C GLY A 475 6.91 12.70 -23.31
N PHE A 476 7.82 11.91 -22.75
CA PHE A 476 8.75 12.37 -21.71
C PHE A 476 10.14 11.78 -21.92
N SER A 477 11.18 12.54 -21.62
CA SER A 477 12.56 12.06 -21.56
C SER A 477 13.12 12.20 -20.14
N SER A 478 13.95 11.26 -19.72
CA SER A 478 14.72 11.30 -18.47
C SER A 478 16.15 10.87 -18.77
N THR A 479 17.14 11.55 -18.18
CA THR A 479 18.54 11.13 -18.20
C THR A 479 18.94 10.65 -16.80
N LEU A 480 19.61 9.51 -16.73
CA LEU A 480 20.05 8.84 -15.50
C LEU A 480 21.58 8.71 -15.51
N ASN A 481 22.23 8.79 -14.35
CA ASN A 481 23.70 8.73 -14.30
C ASN A 481 24.26 7.32 -14.38
N ASN A 482 23.44 6.29 -14.11
CA ASN A 482 23.82 4.88 -14.21
C ASN A 482 22.56 3.99 -14.28
N PHE A 483 22.77 2.69 -14.53
CA PHE A 483 21.68 1.72 -14.67
C PHE A 483 21.04 1.30 -13.34
N ASP A 484 21.66 1.58 -12.19
CA ASP A 484 21.10 1.25 -10.88
C ASP A 484 19.96 2.22 -10.50
N GLU A 485 20.02 3.48 -10.95
CA GLU A 485 18.94 4.47 -10.79
C GLU A 485 17.60 4.00 -11.39
N LEU A 486 17.62 3.10 -12.39
CA LEU A 486 16.42 2.51 -12.97
C LEU A 486 15.60 1.71 -11.94
N LEU A 487 16.26 1.15 -10.92
CA LEU A 487 15.65 0.30 -9.91
C LEU A 487 15.34 1.05 -8.61
N GLU A 488 15.66 2.35 -8.52
CA GLU A 488 15.33 3.16 -7.37
C GLU A 488 13.81 3.34 -7.22
N GLU A 489 13.33 3.25 -5.99
CA GLU A 489 11.90 3.32 -5.67
C GLU A 489 11.25 4.63 -6.13
N ASP A 490 11.91 5.76 -5.90
CA ASP A 490 11.40 7.08 -6.30
C ASP A 490 11.30 7.22 -7.82
N PHE A 491 12.30 6.70 -8.55
CA PHE A 491 12.29 6.69 -10.01
C PHE A 491 11.17 5.79 -10.56
N LEU A 492 11.08 4.56 -10.08
CA LEU A 492 10.02 3.61 -10.46
C LEU A 492 8.62 4.15 -10.13
N GLN A 493 8.45 4.81 -8.98
CA GLN A 493 7.19 5.43 -8.59
C GLN A 493 6.81 6.57 -9.53
N ASN A 494 7.76 7.47 -9.82
CA ASN A 494 7.52 8.59 -10.72
C ASN A 494 7.26 8.11 -12.15
N LEU A 495 8.03 7.14 -12.64
CA LEU A 495 7.85 6.55 -13.95
C LEU A 495 6.48 5.88 -14.10
N THR A 496 6.09 5.02 -13.15
CA THR A 496 4.77 4.37 -13.20
C THR A 496 3.63 5.38 -13.09
N ALA A 497 3.80 6.44 -12.30
CA ALA A 497 2.86 7.56 -12.28
C ALA A 497 2.77 8.26 -13.65
N LYS A 498 3.88 8.51 -14.35
CA LYS A 498 3.91 9.09 -15.71
C LYS A 498 3.27 8.18 -16.74
N ILE A 499 3.56 6.88 -16.72
CA ILE A 499 2.90 5.87 -17.58
C ILE A 499 1.39 5.95 -17.40
N CYS A 500 0.93 6.14 -16.16
CA CYS A 500 -0.47 6.22 -15.81
C CYS A 500 -1.10 7.61 -15.95
N ALA A 501 -0.30 8.67 -16.08
CA ALA A 501 -0.73 10.07 -16.12
C ALA A 501 -1.54 10.44 -17.36
N SER A 502 -1.32 9.78 -18.51
CA SER A 502 -1.90 10.23 -19.79
C SER A 502 -3.40 9.94 -19.97
N ARG A 503 -4.05 9.25 -19.01
CA ARG A 503 -5.52 9.19 -18.80
C ARG A 503 -5.80 8.33 -17.58
N SER A 504 -5.83 8.94 -16.40
CA SER A 504 -6.18 8.30 -15.14
C SER A 504 -7.71 8.29 -14.96
N SER A 505 -8.37 7.21 -15.35
CA SER A 505 -9.82 7.01 -15.17
C SER A 505 -10.14 6.69 -13.70
N CYS A 506 -10.03 7.67 -12.81
CA CYS A 506 -10.51 7.59 -11.41
C CYS A 506 -11.69 8.52 -11.15
N PHE A 507 -12.26 9.09 -12.21
CA PHE A 507 -13.32 10.05 -12.10
C PHE A 507 -14.22 9.97 -13.34
N PHE A 508 -15.19 9.07 -13.26
CA PHE A 508 -16.06 8.67 -14.36
C PHE A 508 -17.48 8.46 -13.83
N PHE A 509 -18.49 8.77 -14.65
CA PHE A 509 -19.89 8.46 -14.36
C PHE A 509 -20.42 7.41 -15.35
N ASN A 510 -20.90 6.29 -14.81
CA ASN A 510 -21.53 5.19 -15.54
C ASN A 510 -23.06 5.27 -15.58
N THR A 511 -23.66 6.25 -14.89
CA THR A 511 -25.11 6.41 -14.79
C THR A 511 -25.51 7.87 -14.86
N ASN A 512 -26.71 8.13 -15.39
CA ASN A 512 -27.30 9.46 -15.39
C ASN A 512 -27.42 9.98 -13.95
N THR A 513 -26.70 11.06 -13.63
CA THR A 513 -26.52 11.52 -12.25
C THR A 513 -26.89 12.99 -12.09
N ASP A 514 -27.63 13.30 -11.02
CA ASP A 514 -28.01 14.63 -10.60
C ASP A 514 -27.38 14.93 -9.23
N ILE A 515 -26.52 15.95 -9.18
CA ILE A 515 -25.74 16.32 -7.98
C ILE A 515 -26.21 17.68 -7.47
N LEU A 516 -26.70 17.72 -6.24
CA LEU A 516 -27.10 18.94 -5.54
C LEU A 516 -26.05 19.34 -4.50
N LEU A 517 -25.44 20.51 -4.69
CA LEU A 517 -24.47 21.10 -3.75
C LEU A 517 -25.20 22.07 -2.82
N MET A 518 -25.33 21.72 -1.54
CA MET A 518 -26.03 22.50 -0.51
C MET A 518 -25.02 23.29 0.33
N VAL A 519 -24.93 24.59 0.07
CA VAL A 519 -23.91 25.49 0.64
C VAL A 519 -24.44 26.25 1.85
N ASP A 520 -23.78 26.10 2.99
CA ASP A 520 -24.10 26.85 4.21
C ASP A 520 -23.67 28.32 4.10
N SER A 521 -24.61 29.22 4.38
CA SER A 521 -24.42 30.67 4.38
C SER A 521 -24.86 31.34 5.68
N SER A 522 -24.90 30.57 6.75
CA SER A 522 -25.25 31.06 8.08
C SER A 522 -24.21 32.03 8.66
N ALA A 523 -24.60 32.70 9.75
CA ALA A 523 -23.77 33.61 10.54
C ALA A 523 -22.50 32.93 11.06
N SER A 524 -22.58 31.65 11.43
CA SER A 524 -21.45 30.91 12.01
C SER A 524 -20.34 30.59 11.00
N VAL A 525 -20.70 30.50 9.71
CA VAL A 525 -19.73 30.39 8.61
C VAL A 525 -18.96 31.70 8.43
N GLY A 526 -19.67 32.83 8.34
CA GLY A 526 -19.09 34.14 8.04
C GLY A 526 -18.84 34.40 6.54
N ALA A 527 -18.90 35.66 6.12
CA ALA A 527 -18.83 36.04 4.70
C ALA A 527 -17.54 35.58 3.98
N LYS A 528 -16.39 35.67 4.64
CA LYS A 528 -15.09 35.24 4.07
C LYS A 528 -15.05 33.73 3.78
N ASN A 529 -15.55 32.93 4.72
CA ASN A 529 -15.60 31.48 4.57
C ASN A 529 -16.67 31.07 3.55
N PHE A 530 -17.77 31.81 3.48
CA PHE A 530 -18.78 31.62 2.42
C PHE A 530 -18.20 31.81 1.02
N GLU A 531 -17.37 32.83 0.79
CA GLU A 531 -16.64 32.99 -0.49
C GLU A 531 -15.65 31.85 -0.76
N THR A 532 -15.07 31.29 0.29
CA THR A 532 -14.19 30.11 0.18
C THR A 532 -15.00 28.87 -0.24
N SER A 533 -16.18 28.67 0.36
CA SER A 533 -17.14 27.63 -0.04
C SER A 533 -17.59 27.80 -1.49
N LYS A 534 -17.92 29.02 -1.93
CA LYS A 534 -18.26 29.31 -3.35
C LYS A 534 -17.15 28.87 -4.30
N THR A 535 -15.89 29.21 -3.97
CA THR A 535 -14.72 28.81 -4.77
C THR A 535 -14.56 27.29 -4.81
N PHE A 536 -14.74 26.61 -3.68
CA PHE A 536 -14.65 25.16 -3.60
C PHE A 536 -15.75 24.45 -4.41
N VAL A 537 -17.00 24.94 -4.30
CA VAL A 537 -18.16 24.45 -5.06
C VAL A 537 -17.96 24.62 -6.56
N LYS A 538 -17.36 25.74 -7.01
CA LYS A 538 -16.97 25.92 -8.42
C LYS A 538 -16.00 24.84 -8.91
N ARG A 539 -14.95 24.54 -8.13
CA ARG A 539 -13.98 23.48 -8.49
C ARG A 539 -14.63 22.10 -8.56
N LEU A 540 -15.55 21.80 -7.65
CA LEU A 540 -16.32 20.55 -7.67
C LEU A 540 -17.22 20.47 -8.90
N ALA A 541 -18.01 21.51 -9.15
CA ALA A 541 -18.94 21.55 -10.29
C ALA A 541 -18.21 21.44 -11.63
N GLU A 542 -17.09 22.16 -11.79
CA GLU A 542 -16.25 22.04 -12.98
C GLU A 542 -15.80 20.61 -13.21
N ARG A 543 -15.31 19.96 -12.14
CA ARG A 543 -14.85 18.58 -12.20
C ARG A 543 -16.01 17.67 -12.59
N PHE A 544 -17.13 17.65 -11.86
CA PHE A 544 -18.31 16.82 -12.19
C PHE A 544 -18.78 16.96 -13.64
N LEU A 545 -18.84 18.18 -14.16
CA LEU A 545 -19.33 18.44 -15.50
C LEU A 545 -18.33 18.03 -16.59
N LYS A 546 -17.01 18.11 -16.31
CA LYS A 546 -15.93 17.69 -17.20
C LYS A 546 -15.50 16.23 -17.05
N ALA A 547 -16.12 15.47 -16.14
CA ALA A 547 -15.84 14.04 -15.96
C ALA A 547 -15.96 13.25 -17.27
N GLU A 548 -15.15 12.21 -17.43
CA GLU A 548 -15.39 11.22 -18.48
C GLU A 548 -16.73 10.51 -18.18
N LYS A 549 -17.48 10.20 -19.24
CA LYS A 549 -18.84 9.65 -19.16
C LYS A 549 -19.00 8.57 -20.22
N GLU A 550 -19.75 7.53 -19.89
CA GLU A 550 -20.15 6.51 -20.86
C GLU A 550 -21.06 7.13 -21.93
N SER A 551 -21.11 6.54 -23.12
CA SER A 551 -21.96 7.06 -24.20
C SER A 551 -23.43 7.10 -23.76
N GLY A 552 -24.08 8.25 -23.90
CA GLY A 552 -25.46 8.47 -23.46
C GLY A 552 -25.63 8.81 -21.97
N ILE A 553 -24.55 8.89 -21.19
CA ILE A 553 -24.59 9.31 -19.78
C ILE A 553 -24.48 10.84 -19.67
N THR A 554 -25.37 11.42 -18.87
CA THR A 554 -25.43 12.84 -18.57
C THR A 554 -25.27 13.09 -17.07
N VAL A 555 -24.52 14.12 -16.72
CA VAL A 555 -24.33 14.58 -15.34
C VAL A 555 -24.82 16.01 -15.24
N GLN A 556 -25.72 16.28 -14.30
CA GLN A 556 -26.23 17.61 -14.04
C GLN A 556 -25.87 18.04 -12.62
N VAL A 557 -25.48 19.30 -12.47
CA VAL A 557 -25.15 19.90 -11.18
C VAL A 557 -26.13 21.03 -10.89
N SER A 558 -26.61 21.11 -9.65
CA SER A 558 -27.38 22.22 -9.09
C SER A 558 -26.69 22.72 -7.83
N VAL A 559 -26.82 24.03 -7.56
CA VAL A 559 -26.30 24.67 -6.35
C VAL A 559 -27.44 25.35 -5.63
N SER A 560 -27.52 25.07 -4.33
CA SER A 560 -28.50 25.68 -3.44
C SER A 560 -27.80 26.22 -2.20
N GLN A 561 -28.35 27.28 -1.63
CA GLN A 561 -27.82 27.94 -0.46
C GLN A 561 -28.80 27.78 0.69
N TYR A 562 -28.29 27.61 1.92
CA TYR A 562 -29.15 27.59 3.10
C TYR A 562 -28.61 28.41 4.27
N SER A 563 -29.53 28.88 5.11
CA SER A 563 -29.29 29.43 6.44
C SER A 563 -30.47 29.02 7.34
N THR A 564 -31.42 29.91 7.62
CA THR A 564 -32.70 29.58 8.30
C THR A 564 -33.72 28.94 7.35
N ASN A 565 -33.53 29.13 6.04
CA ASN A 565 -34.27 28.49 4.97
C ASN A 565 -33.29 28.10 3.85
N ALA A 566 -33.76 27.32 2.87
CA ALA A 566 -32.97 26.91 1.71
C ALA A 566 -33.59 27.43 0.40
N THR A 567 -32.75 27.81 -0.55
CA THR A 567 -33.15 28.27 -1.88
C THR A 567 -32.23 27.70 -2.96
N MET A 568 -32.78 27.56 -4.17
CA MET A 568 -32.02 27.13 -5.33
C MET A 568 -31.42 28.34 -6.03
N GLU A 569 -30.09 28.41 -6.06
CA GLU A 569 -29.34 29.50 -6.69
C GLU A 569 -29.03 29.18 -8.16
N VAL A 570 -28.86 27.88 -8.45
CA VAL A 570 -28.59 27.35 -9.79
C VAL A 570 -29.44 26.11 -10.00
N SER A 571 -30.32 26.13 -11.01
CA SER A 571 -31.06 24.94 -11.45
C SER A 571 -30.14 23.89 -12.07
N PHE A 572 -30.56 22.62 -12.07
CA PHE A 572 -29.79 21.52 -12.66
C PHE A 572 -29.38 21.83 -14.10
N THR A 573 -28.07 21.76 -14.36
CA THR A 573 -27.49 22.06 -15.67
C THR A 573 -26.25 21.21 -15.90
N ASP A 574 -25.99 20.91 -17.17
CA ASP A 574 -24.77 20.24 -17.65
C ASP A 574 -23.69 21.24 -18.11
N LYS A 575 -23.98 22.55 -18.05
CA LYS A 575 -23.09 23.62 -18.52
C LYS A 575 -22.42 24.34 -17.35
N TYR A 576 -21.10 24.25 -17.27
CA TYR A 576 -20.33 24.89 -16.21
C TYR A 576 -20.51 26.41 -16.15
N ALA A 577 -20.66 27.09 -17.30
CA ALA A 577 -20.87 28.54 -17.35
C ALA A 577 -22.12 29.01 -16.58
N ASN A 578 -23.19 28.21 -16.58
CA ASN A 578 -24.41 28.50 -15.82
C ASN A 578 -24.15 28.38 -14.31
N VAL A 579 -23.40 27.36 -13.91
CA VAL A 579 -23.00 27.16 -12.51
C VAL A 579 -22.07 28.26 -12.03
N ASP A 580 -21.03 28.61 -12.80
CA ASP A 580 -20.08 29.65 -12.45
C ASP A 580 -20.78 31.01 -12.26
N SER A 581 -21.60 31.42 -13.24
CA SER A 581 -22.32 32.69 -13.18
C SER A 581 -23.37 32.74 -12.07
N GLY A 582 -24.04 31.62 -11.81
CA GLY A 582 -25.00 31.50 -10.71
C GLY A 582 -24.33 31.60 -9.34
N ILE A 583 -23.20 30.90 -9.14
CA ILE A 583 -22.43 30.98 -7.89
C ILE A 583 -21.91 32.40 -7.67
N ASN A 584 -21.43 33.10 -8.72
CA ASN A 584 -20.97 34.48 -8.60
C ASN A 584 -22.04 35.44 -8.05
N ARG A 585 -23.33 35.18 -8.35
CA ARG A 585 -24.45 36.01 -7.89
C ARG A 585 -24.94 35.70 -6.48
N MET A 586 -24.52 34.57 -5.89
CA MET A 586 -24.92 34.19 -4.54
C MET A 586 -24.47 35.23 -3.51
N GLN A 587 -25.42 35.73 -2.71
CA GLN A 587 -25.19 36.71 -1.65
C GLN A 587 -25.20 36.05 -0.28
N TYR A 588 -24.27 36.46 0.59
CA TYR A 588 -24.19 35.95 1.96
C TYR A 588 -25.40 36.36 2.81
N ARG A 589 -26.05 35.39 3.49
CA ARG A 589 -27.33 35.59 4.21
C ARG A 589 -27.23 35.96 5.67
N ASN A 590 -26.12 35.65 6.35
CA ASN A 590 -25.89 35.98 7.76
C ASN A 590 -27.03 35.60 8.73
N GLY A 591 -27.75 34.50 8.45
CA GLY A 591 -28.86 34.01 9.28
C GLY A 591 -28.45 32.88 10.24
N GLY A 592 -29.42 32.29 10.95
CA GLY A 592 -29.20 31.04 11.69
C GLY A 592 -28.86 29.84 10.78
N THR A 593 -28.55 28.69 11.39
CA THR A 593 -28.17 27.45 10.69
C THR A 593 -29.26 26.40 10.91
N ASP A 594 -30.06 26.09 9.88
CA ASP A 594 -31.07 25.03 9.89
C ASP A 594 -30.77 23.96 8.83
N MET A 595 -29.97 22.99 9.24
CA MET A 595 -29.60 21.83 8.43
C MET A 595 -30.82 20.96 8.08
N MET A 596 -31.82 20.88 8.95
CA MET A 596 -33.01 20.05 8.69
C MET A 596 -33.88 20.68 7.59
N ALA A 597 -34.00 22.02 7.55
CA ALA A 597 -34.64 22.71 6.45
C ALA A 597 -33.89 22.50 5.11
N ALA A 598 -32.56 22.46 5.17
CA ALA A 598 -31.72 22.16 4.00
C ALA A 598 -31.97 20.73 3.47
N LEU A 599 -32.00 19.73 4.36
CA LEU A 599 -32.28 18.34 3.97
C LEU A 599 -33.68 18.18 3.38
N ARG A 600 -34.72 18.72 4.01
CA ARG A 600 -36.10 18.71 3.46
C ARG A 600 -36.17 19.34 2.07
N PHE A 601 -35.52 20.49 1.90
CA PHE A 601 -35.45 21.16 0.61
C PHE A 601 -34.78 20.29 -0.45
N ALA A 602 -33.66 19.65 -0.11
CA ALA A 602 -32.97 18.73 -1.02
C ALA A 602 -33.87 17.54 -1.42
N THR A 603 -34.52 16.90 -0.45
CA THR A 603 -35.48 15.81 -0.68
C THR A 603 -36.59 16.24 -1.62
N ASP A 604 -37.23 17.38 -1.38
CA ASP A 604 -38.36 17.88 -2.17
C ASP A 604 -37.98 18.22 -3.61
N ARG A 605 -36.76 18.71 -3.84
CA ARG A 605 -36.27 19.02 -5.19
C ARG A 605 -35.88 17.77 -5.95
N LEU A 606 -35.13 16.87 -5.33
CA LEU A 606 -34.60 15.67 -5.98
C LEU A 606 -35.66 14.57 -6.17
N ARG A 607 -36.65 14.43 -5.27
CA ARG A 607 -37.73 13.43 -5.43
C ARG A 607 -38.57 13.65 -6.69
N ARG A 608 -38.66 14.90 -7.16
CA ARG A 608 -39.42 15.28 -8.37
C ARG A 608 -38.66 15.00 -9.66
N LEU A 609 -37.36 14.73 -9.57
CA LEU A 609 -36.54 14.34 -10.71
C LEU A 609 -36.79 12.86 -11.06
N GLY A 610 -36.60 12.51 -12.33
CA GLY A 610 -36.79 11.16 -12.85
C GLY A 610 -35.89 10.10 -12.21
N ARG A 611 -35.87 8.89 -12.79
CA ARG A 611 -35.05 7.75 -12.31
C ARG A 611 -33.56 7.92 -12.67
N ARG A 612 -32.93 8.94 -12.10
CA ARG A 612 -31.49 9.26 -12.19
C ARG A 612 -30.85 9.00 -10.83
N SER A 613 -29.54 8.75 -10.78
CA SER A 613 -28.79 8.70 -9.52
C SER A 613 -28.82 10.09 -8.89
N LYS A 614 -29.29 10.21 -7.64
CA LYS A 614 -29.49 11.49 -6.94
C LYS A 614 -28.50 11.60 -5.79
N LYS A 615 -27.66 12.64 -5.82
CA LYS A 615 -26.61 12.84 -4.82
C LYS A 615 -26.67 14.24 -4.22
N VAL A 616 -26.50 14.36 -2.91
CA VAL A 616 -26.45 15.62 -2.17
C VAL A 616 -25.10 15.74 -1.49
N LEU A 617 -24.40 16.87 -1.67
CA LEU A 617 -23.29 17.25 -0.79
C LEU A 617 -23.72 18.42 0.10
N LEU A 618 -23.87 18.14 1.39
CA LEU A 618 -24.22 19.11 2.41
C LEU A 618 -22.97 19.67 3.09
N PHE A 619 -22.77 20.99 3.02
CA PHE A 619 -21.74 21.70 3.76
C PHE A 619 -22.28 22.02 5.14
N SER A 620 -21.52 21.79 6.21
CA SER A 620 -21.94 22.16 7.56
C SER A 620 -20.71 22.46 8.43
N ASP A 621 -20.83 23.46 9.32
CA ASP A 621 -19.84 23.72 10.38
C ASP A 621 -20.24 23.07 11.72
N GLY A 622 -21.28 22.24 11.72
CA GLY A 622 -21.76 21.50 12.89
C GLY A 622 -22.64 22.30 13.87
N ARG A 623 -23.02 23.54 13.56
CA ARG A 623 -23.71 24.46 14.51
C ARG A 623 -25.21 24.64 14.28
N SER A 624 -25.89 23.63 13.71
CA SER A 624 -27.32 23.74 13.42
C SER A 624 -28.18 23.85 14.70
N GLN A 625 -29.20 24.70 14.65
CA GLN A 625 -30.11 24.95 15.77
C GLN A 625 -31.25 23.92 15.82
N GLY A 626 -31.80 23.66 17.02
CA GLY A 626 -33.00 22.84 17.20
C GLY A 626 -32.85 21.37 16.81
N LEU A 627 -31.63 20.82 16.87
CA LEU A 627 -31.34 19.43 16.54
C LEU A 627 -31.84 18.50 17.64
N THR A 628 -32.61 17.48 17.25
CA THR A 628 -32.89 16.29 18.05
C THR A 628 -32.56 15.06 17.22
N MET A 629 -32.08 13.98 17.84
CA MET A 629 -31.63 12.79 17.11
C MET A 629 -32.75 12.20 16.23
N THR A 630 -33.97 12.14 16.75
CA THR A 630 -35.16 11.69 16.00
C THR A 630 -35.43 12.52 14.74
N ARG A 631 -35.21 13.84 14.78
CA ARG A 631 -35.40 14.69 13.59
C ARG A 631 -34.34 14.39 12.53
N VAL A 632 -33.09 14.17 12.95
CA VAL A 632 -32.00 13.82 12.04
C VAL A 632 -32.29 12.47 11.38
N GLU A 633 -32.63 11.45 12.17
CA GLU A 633 -32.98 10.10 11.70
C GLU A 633 -34.13 10.14 10.68
N ASN A 634 -35.24 10.82 11.00
CA ASN A 634 -36.38 10.91 10.10
C ASN A 634 -36.02 11.56 8.75
N ASN A 635 -35.21 12.63 8.75
CA ASN A 635 -34.82 13.30 7.50
C ASN A 635 -33.87 12.44 6.66
N VAL A 636 -32.93 11.71 7.31
CA VAL A 636 -32.02 10.80 6.62
C VAL A 636 -32.79 9.60 6.04
N GLN A 637 -33.77 9.07 6.77
CA GLN A 637 -34.66 8.03 6.27
C GLN A 637 -35.49 8.50 5.08
N GLU A 638 -36.03 9.71 5.11
CA GLU A 638 -36.76 10.29 3.98
C GLU A 638 -35.88 10.43 2.72
N LEU A 639 -34.63 10.89 2.87
CA LEU A 639 -33.66 10.95 1.77
C LEU A 639 -33.39 9.57 1.19
N ASN A 640 -33.13 8.58 2.05
CA ASN A 640 -32.84 7.22 1.63
C ASN A 640 -34.06 6.56 0.93
N ASN A 641 -35.28 6.79 1.44
CA ASN A 641 -36.53 6.33 0.82
C ASN A 641 -36.79 6.98 -0.54
N ALA A 642 -36.26 8.19 -0.77
CA ALA A 642 -36.29 8.89 -2.05
C ALA A 642 -35.14 8.49 -3.01
N ASP A 643 -34.33 7.50 -2.64
CA ASP A 643 -33.13 7.03 -3.37
C ASP A 643 -32.09 8.15 -3.57
N ILE A 644 -31.91 8.99 -2.54
CA ILE A 644 -30.96 10.09 -2.53
C ILE A 644 -29.76 9.72 -1.66
N GLU A 645 -28.55 9.75 -2.23
CA GLU A 645 -27.29 9.57 -1.50
C GLU A 645 -26.84 10.88 -0.87
N LEU A 646 -26.77 10.92 0.47
CA LEU A 646 -26.30 12.07 1.23
C LEU A 646 -24.80 11.95 1.55
N TYR A 647 -24.05 12.98 1.17
CA TYR A 647 -22.67 13.24 1.57
C TYR A 647 -22.62 14.49 2.45
N VAL A 648 -21.75 14.48 3.44
CA VAL A 648 -21.58 15.59 4.39
C VAL A 648 -20.14 16.07 4.38
N LEU A 649 -19.93 17.37 4.22
CA LEU A 649 -18.65 18.05 4.42
C LEU A 649 -18.73 18.88 5.70
N ALA A 650 -18.08 18.36 6.75
CA ALA A 650 -17.94 19.01 8.04
C ALA A 650 -16.67 19.89 8.06
N VAL A 651 -16.81 21.18 8.34
CA VAL A 651 -15.69 22.14 8.35
C VAL A 651 -15.53 22.76 9.74
N GLY A 652 -14.36 22.58 10.35
CA GLY A 652 -14.04 23.07 11.70
C GLY A 652 -13.72 21.96 12.69
N SER A 653 -13.12 22.33 13.83
CA SER A 653 -12.65 21.41 14.87
C SER A 653 -13.70 21.03 15.92
N VAL A 654 -14.83 21.74 15.97
CA VAL A 654 -15.89 21.54 16.96
C VAL A 654 -17.19 21.22 16.23
N VAL A 655 -17.41 19.93 15.98
CA VAL A 655 -18.63 19.41 15.33
C VAL A 655 -19.27 18.34 16.20
N ASN A 656 -20.59 18.24 16.17
CA ASN A 656 -21.31 17.21 16.91
C ASN A 656 -21.17 15.86 16.20
N GLU A 657 -20.29 15.00 16.73
CA GLU A 657 -19.97 13.68 16.17
C GLU A 657 -21.18 12.75 16.08
N GLU A 658 -22.07 12.79 17.05
CA GLU A 658 -23.26 11.94 17.07
C GLU A 658 -24.23 12.31 15.94
N VAL A 659 -24.43 13.61 15.71
CA VAL A 659 -25.24 14.11 14.58
C VAL A 659 -24.61 13.75 13.24
N LEU A 660 -23.29 13.87 13.10
CA LEU A 660 -22.59 13.48 11.88
C LEU A 660 -22.76 11.99 11.58
N ARG A 661 -22.60 11.13 12.58
CA ARG A 661 -22.81 9.67 12.44
C ARG A 661 -24.21 9.34 11.95
N LEU A 662 -25.23 10.03 12.48
CA LEU A 662 -26.62 9.83 12.05
C LEU A 662 -26.85 10.31 10.61
N LEU A 663 -26.28 11.45 10.21
CA LEU A 663 -26.40 11.96 8.85
C LEU A 663 -25.84 10.98 7.81
N VAL A 664 -24.73 10.32 8.13
CA VAL A 664 -24.09 9.33 7.23
C VAL A 664 -24.44 7.88 7.61
N SER A 665 -25.62 7.64 8.17
CA SER A 665 -26.11 6.29 8.48
C SER A 665 -27.00 5.67 7.40
N ALA A 666 -27.42 6.47 6.41
CA ALA A 666 -28.48 6.12 5.46
C ALA A 666 -29.81 5.67 6.12
N GLY A 667 -30.04 6.06 7.38
CA GLY A 667 -31.23 5.68 8.15
C GLY A 667 -31.20 4.22 8.62
N ARG A 668 -30.01 3.61 8.69
CA ARG A 668 -29.76 2.22 9.11
C ARG A 668 -28.79 2.18 10.30
N GLN A 669 -28.48 0.98 10.79
CA GLN A 669 -27.40 0.78 11.76
C GLN A 669 -26.09 1.34 11.21
N TYR A 670 -25.33 2.04 12.06
CA TYR A 670 -24.12 2.74 11.67
C TYR A 670 -23.09 1.80 11.03
N ASN A 671 -22.69 2.09 9.80
CA ASN A 671 -21.68 1.36 9.05
C ASN A 671 -20.45 2.25 8.82
N VAL A 672 -19.30 1.82 9.35
CA VAL A 672 -18.05 2.59 9.34
C VAL A 672 -17.55 2.84 7.91
N GLU A 673 -17.66 1.85 7.02
CA GLU A 673 -17.24 1.96 5.62
C GLU A 673 -18.10 2.96 4.85
N TYR A 674 -19.42 2.88 5.04
CA TYR A 674 -20.36 3.82 4.45
C TYR A 674 -20.11 5.23 4.97
N ALA A 675 -19.98 5.40 6.28
CA ALA A 675 -19.69 6.69 6.90
C ALA A 675 -18.36 7.29 6.39
N HIS A 676 -17.30 6.49 6.28
CA HIS A 676 -16.01 6.93 5.74
C HIS A 676 -16.09 7.37 4.27
N ARG A 677 -17.01 6.82 3.48
CA ARG A 677 -17.25 7.24 2.09
C ARG A 677 -18.08 8.52 1.99
N HIS A 678 -19.02 8.72 2.92
CA HIS A 678 -20.02 9.79 2.85
C HIS A 678 -19.71 11.01 3.72
N LEU A 679 -18.74 10.92 4.64
CA LEU A 679 -18.31 12.02 5.49
C LEU A 679 -16.92 12.54 5.08
N PHE A 680 -16.85 13.85 4.86
CA PHE A 680 -15.61 14.58 4.61
C PHE A 680 -15.36 15.57 5.75
N ARG A 681 -14.10 15.72 6.15
CA ARG A 681 -13.70 16.64 7.22
C ARG A 681 -12.62 17.57 6.73
N ALA A 682 -12.77 18.85 7.03
CA ALA A 682 -11.74 19.84 6.86
C ALA A 682 -11.52 20.59 8.18
N PRO A 683 -10.27 20.78 8.64
CA PRO A 683 -10.00 21.45 9.91
C PRO A 683 -10.42 22.93 9.89
N ASP A 684 -10.41 23.55 8.71
CA ASP A 684 -10.81 24.94 8.48
C ASP A 684 -11.23 25.16 7.01
N TYR A 685 -11.81 26.32 6.70
CA TYR A 685 -12.25 26.66 5.35
C TYR A 685 -11.09 26.82 4.35
N ALA A 686 -9.93 27.31 4.78
CA ALA A 686 -8.78 27.47 3.88
C ALA A 686 -8.27 26.11 3.39
N SER A 687 -8.38 25.07 4.22
CA SER A 687 -8.02 23.69 3.90
C SER A 687 -8.88 23.07 2.81
N LEU A 688 -10.09 23.59 2.54
CA LEU A 688 -10.91 23.17 1.40
C LEU A 688 -10.19 23.40 0.05
N LEU A 689 -9.41 24.48 -0.05
CA LEU A 689 -8.74 24.87 -1.29
C LEU A 689 -7.29 24.37 -1.39
N LYS A 690 -6.75 23.75 -0.34
CA LYS A 690 -5.38 23.23 -0.28
C LYS A 690 -5.26 21.82 -0.86
N GLY A 691 -4.14 21.57 -1.52
CA GLY A 691 -3.78 20.25 -2.05
C GLY A 691 -4.86 19.64 -2.95
N VAL A 692 -5.15 18.36 -2.72
CA VAL A 692 -6.05 17.54 -3.54
C VAL A 692 -7.45 17.35 -2.92
N PHE A 693 -7.83 18.12 -1.90
CA PHE A 693 -9.05 17.86 -1.12
C PHE A 693 -10.34 17.86 -1.98
N TYR A 694 -10.53 18.86 -2.85
CA TYR A 694 -11.67 18.90 -3.79
C TYR A 694 -11.65 17.72 -4.79
N GLN A 695 -10.46 17.19 -5.12
CA GLN A 695 -10.32 16.00 -5.99
C GLN A 695 -10.79 14.74 -5.25
N THR A 696 -10.45 14.61 -3.97
CA THR A 696 -10.92 13.51 -3.11
C THR A 696 -12.44 13.53 -2.95
N VAL A 697 -13.03 14.70 -2.69
CA VAL A 697 -14.49 14.86 -2.53
C VAL A 697 -15.22 14.49 -3.80
N SER A 698 -14.84 15.08 -4.93
CA SER A 698 -15.45 14.79 -6.23
C SER A 698 -15.33 13.31 -6.62
N ARG A 699 -14.18 12.68 -6.37
CA ARG A 699 -13.97 11.25 -6.64
C ARG A 699 -14.90 10.33 -5.86
N LYS A 700 -15.05 10.55 -4.54
CA LYS A 700 -15.95 9.71 -3.73
C LYS A 700 -17.41 9.89 -4.13
N ILE A 701 -17.81 11.10 -4.55
CA ILE A 701 -19.17 11.39 -5.01
C ILE A 701 -19.47 10.75 -6.38
N SER A 702 -18.49 10.60 -7.27
CA SER A 702 -18.72 10.01 -8.60
C SER A 702 -18.96 8.50 -8.61
N LEU A 703 -18.69 7.78 -7.52
CA LEU A 703 -18.86 6.32 -7.45
C LEU A 703 -20.35 5.91 -7.44
N SER A 704 -20.73 4.85 -8.15
CA SER A 704 -22.11 4.34 -8.19
C SER A 704 -22.46 3.46 -6.98
N LYS A 705 -23.75 3.42 -6.62
CA LYS A 705 -24.33 2.63 -5.52
C LYS A 705 -24.10 1.11 -5.63
N GLU A 706 -23.90 0.61 -6.85
CA GLU A 706 -23.70 -0.82 -7.13
C GLU A 706 -22.22 -1.15 -7.39
N ILE A 707 -21.51 -1.49 -6.32
CA ILE A 707 -20.60 -2.65 -6.38
C ILE A 707 -21.32 -3.73 -5.58
N ARG A 708 -22.18 -4.51 -6.25
CA ARG A 708 -22.59 -5.79 -5.69
C ARG A 708 -21.34 -6.65 -5.69
N PHE A 709 -20.81 -6.95 -4.51
CA PHE A 709 -19.93 -8.09 -4.36
C PHE A 709 -20.71 -9.30 -4.89
N LEU A 710 -20.22 -9.90 -5.99
CA LEU A 710 -20.62 -11.24 -6.35
C LEU A 710 -20.27 -12.10 -5.14
N GLY A 711 -21.30 -12.52 -4.40
CA GLY A 711 -21.15 -13.52 -3.35
C GLY A 711 -20.55 -14.79 -3.94
N PRO A 712 -20.04 -15.70 -3.09
CA PRO A 712 -19.44 -16.94 -3.56
C PRO A 712 -20.44 -17.67 -4.46
N VAL A 713 -20.02 -17.92 -5.71
CA VAL A 713 -20.72 -18.85 -6.58
C VAL A 713 -20.62 -20.21 -5.88
N GLU A 714 -21.75 -20.69 -5.36
CA GLU A 714 -21.89 -22.09 -4.98
C GLU A 714 -21.60 -22.94 -6.24
N LEU A 715 -20.42 -23.56 -6.27
CA LEU A 715 -20.13 -24.64 -7.18
C LEU A 715 -20.97 -25.84 -6.73
N ARG A 716 -22.02 -26.16 -7.49
CA ARG A 716 -22.58 -27.51 -7.58
C ARG A 716 -21.87 -28.30 -8.65
#